data_AF-A0ABC9WYG2-F1
#
_entry.id   AF-A0ABC9WYG2-F1
#
_cell.length_a   1.000
_cell.length_b   1.000
_cell.length_c   1.000
_cell.angle_alpha   90.00
_cell.angle_beta   90.00
_cell.angle_gamma   90.00
#
_symmetry.space_group_name_H-M   'P 1'
#
loop_
_entity.id
_entity.type
_entity.pdbx_description
1 polymer ?
#
loop_
_entity_poly.entity_id
_entity_poly.type
_entity_poly.pdbx_seq_one_letter_code
_entity_poly.pdbx_strand_id
1 'polypeptide(L)'
;MHQHRLGINQVESSFVEQALVIRVDGTLTVSQQCALTAKANSLLDFIRKSTGSRSRELILSLYSALVRHFWGPSTKVTGTYWRPLSEPLRAAGDSVGSGAARLGGERRPEQVIMVSIPEYYEGKNVLLTGATGFMGKVLLEKLLRSCPKVKAVYVLVRHKAGQTPEARIEEITSCKLFDRLRDEQPDFRAKIIVITSELTQPELDLSEPTKEKLIECINIIFHCAATVRFNETLRDAVQLNVTATQQLLFLAQQMKNLEVFMHVSTAYAYCNRKQIEEIVYPPPVDPKKLIDSLEWMDDGLVNDITPKLIGDRPNTYTYTKALAEYIVQQEGAKLNTAIIRPSIVGASWKEPFPGWIDNFNGPSGLFIAAGKGILRTMRASNNAVADLVPVDVVVNTTLAAAWYSGVNRPRNVMVYNCTTGGTNPFHWGEVEYHVISTFKRNPLEQAFRRPNVNLTSNHLLYHYWIAVSHKAPAFLYDIYLRITGRSPRMMKTITRLHKAMMLLEYFTSNSWIWNTENMTMLMNQLNPQDKKTFNFDVRQLHWAEYMENYCMGTKKYVLNEEMSGLPAARKHLNKLRNIRYGFNTILVILIWRIFIARSQMARNIWYFVNWPEILHGQHSSAHNYVVDPYGIEVLSEACTEFVSLKRRQKHFCGGTIVSAQWVVTAAHCVLDRNILQYLNVTAGEHDLRIRENGEQTLPVKYAIKHPNFDPRRPMNYDIALLKLDGAFIFSKAIVICDLFQWGSIKDGKLPGSEGELHFPGSTKEFYQNHQLCIWTLFVPEGNYILLRFSHFDIESETFCDYDSLSVYSKDDRLVGKFCGGDLPLPVLIGSNSIRLKFVSDNKDYGTGFSMTYRTLTPDILPAKSCGFTLPAPVLSSSAVMLVVFHSDETESFGGFKATISFVHVTDLDTLDSTSEEEFEDMDMTEEEIQVTTDRGKGKKLHQLEVPILVLDTCQSYYINLPSKVTQRMICAGFPLEEGKDSCTGDSGGPLVCPSEDNSGFYTLHGITSWGLDCGKKSYPGVYTNVGGFVDWIRQSVNSSDLPIFMV
;
A
#
# COMPACT_ATOMS: atom_id res chain seq x y z
N MET A 1 10.27 -1.33 -38.08
CA MET A 1 9.29 -2.01 -37.20
C MET A 1 9.57 -1.58 -35.75
N HIS A 2 8.73 -1.99 -34.80
CA HIS A 2 8.71 -1.55 -33.40
C HIS A 2 8.45 -0.05 -33.16
N GLN A 3 7.98 0.27 -31.96
CA GLN A 3 7.43 1.56 -31.55
C GLN A 3 7.86 1.86 -30.11
N HIS A 4 8.36 3.08 -29.86
CA HIS A 4 8.27 3.69 -28.54
C HIS A 4 7.14 4.72 -28.53
N ARG A 5 6.30 4.68 -27.51
CA ARG A 5 5.28 5.69 -27.20
C ARG A 5 5.49 6.16 -25.77
N LEU A 6 6.10 7.33 -25.60
CA LEU A 6 6.19 8.00 -24.30
C LEU A 6 4.87 8.74 -24.02
N GLY A 7 4.28 8.48 -22.85
CA GLY A 7 3.18 9.26 -22.30
C GLY A 7 3.69 10.20 -21.21
N ILE A 8 3.33 11.48 -21.28
CA ILE A 8 3.75 12.51 -20.31
C ILE A 8 2.55 12.83 -19.41
N ASN A 9 2.70 12.68 -18.09
CA ASN A 9 1.88 13.38 -17.07
C ASN A 9 2.36 13.11 -15.64
N GLN A 10 3.32 13.90 -15.15
CA GLN A 10 3.28 14.59 -13.83
C GLN A 10 4.58 15.37 -13.61
N VAL A 11 4.48 16.50 -12.90
CA VAL A 11 5.62 17.28 -12.40
C VAL A 11 5.24 17.77 -11.01
N GLU A 12 6.03 17.41 -10.00
CA GLU A 12 5.97 18.00 -8.67
C GLU A 12 7.04 19.10 -8.53
N SER A 13 6.78 20.09 -7.68
CA SER A 13 7.57 21.32 -7.60
C SER A 13 8.45 21.39 -6.34
N SER A 14 9.74 21.67 -6.50
CA SER A 14 10.62 22.17 -5.45
C SER A 14 11.72 23.09 -6.03
N PHE A 15 12.38 23.86 -5.17
CA PHE A 15 13.29 24.99 -5.43
C PHE A 15 14.21 24.88 -6.67
N VAL A 16 14.42 26.02 -7.35
CA VAL A 16 15.28 26.12 -8.56
C VAL A 16 16.32 27.24 -8.42
N GLU A 17 17.58 26.87 -8.17
CA GLU A 17 18.73 27.76 -8.42
C GLU A 17 18.98 27.87 -9.94
N GLN A 18 19.33 29.07 -10.44
CA GLN A 18 19.59 29.28 -11.87
C GLN A 18 20.98 29.90 -12.12
N ALA A 19 21.80 29.19 -12.87
CA ALA A 19 23.11 29.63 -13.33
C ALA A 19 23.13 29.70 -14.87
N LEU A 20 23.78 30.73 -15.42
CA LEU A 20 23.88 30.97 -16.85
C LEU A 20 25.35 30.91 -17.28
N VAL A 21 25.65 30.06 -18.26
CA VAL A 21 26.99 29.87 -18.83
C VAL A 21 27.03 30.49 -20.22
N ILE A 22 28.02 31.35 -20.46
CA ILE A 22 28.20 32.04 -21.74
C ILE A 22 29.63 31.79 -22.23
N ARG A 23 29.75 31.34 -23.48
CA ARG A 23 31.02 31.03 -24.16
C ARG A 23 31.29 31.97 -25.34
N VAL A 24 32.56 32.09 -25.72
CA VAL A 24 33.04 33.03 -26.76
C VAL A 24 32.56 32.70 -28.18
N ASP A 25 32.19 31.44 -28.46
CA ASP A 25 31.55 31.00 -29.71
C ASP A 25 30.10 31.52 -29.89
N GLY A 26 29.60 32.35 -28.97
CA GLY A 26 28.28 32.96 -29.04
C GLY A 26 27.14 32.06 -28.56
N THR A 27 27.44 30.84 -28.08
CA THR A 27 26.42 29.95 -27.52
C THR A 27 26.05 30.31 -26.09
N LEU A 28 24.74 30.43 -25.87
CA LEU A 28 24.09 30.57 -24.58
C LEU A 28 23.51 29.22 -24.19
N THR A 29 23.98 28.62 -23.09
CA THR A 29 23.48 27.34 -22.59
C THR A 29 22.71 27.53 -21.29
N VAL A 30 21.53 26.89 -21.21
CA VAL A 30 20.60 26.93 -20.08
C VAL A 30 20.27 25.49 -19.69
N SER A 31 20.10 25.23 -18.39
CA SER A 31 19.81 23.90 -17.84
C SER A 31 18.63 23.20 -18.53
N GLN A 32 18.71 21.88 -18.68
CA GLN A 32 17.79 21.07 -19.49
C GLN A 32 16.32 21.14 -19.07
N GLN A 33 16.00 21.53 -17.84
CA GLN A 33 14.61 21.74 -17.40
C GLN A 33 13.86 22.81 -18.22
N CYS A 34 14.56 23.73 -18.90
CA CYS A 34 13.95 24.65 -19.86
C CYS A 34 13.77 24.06 -21.28
N ALA A 35 14.45 22.97 -21.63
CA ALA A 35 14.57 22.48 -23.00
C ALA A 35 13.26 21.95 -23.60
N LEU A 36 12.37 21.37 -22.79
CA LEU A 36 11.07 20.86 -23.24
C LEU A 36 10.11 22.00 -23.60
N THR A 37 10.05 23.04 -22.76
CA THR A 37 9.29 24.28 -23.04
C THR A 37 9.89 25.02 -24.24
N ALA A 38 11.22 25.02 -24.38
CA ALA A 38 11.91 25.61 -25.52
C ALA A 38 11.62 24.88 -26.83
N LYS A 39 11.65 23.53 -26.87
CA LYS A 39 11.37 22.76 -28.10
C LYS A 39 9.92 22.93 -28.57
N ALA A 40 8.94 22.88 -27.67
CA ALA A 40 7.53 23.15 -28.01
C ALA A 40 7.32 24.56 -28.59
N ASN A 41 7.93 25.57 -27.95
CA ASN A 41 7.87 26.94 -28.46
C ASN A 41 8.66 27.11 -29.77
N SER A 42 9.79 26.44 -29.97
CA SER A 42 10.61 26.56 -31.19
C SER A 42 9.88 26.09 -32.44
N LEU A 43 9.03 25.05 -32.35
CA LEU A 43 8.22 24.59 -33.47
C LEU A 43 7.10 25.58 -33.79
N LEU A 44 6.46 26.17 -32.76
CA LEU A 44 5.49 27.26 -32.93
C LEU A 44 6.15 28.52 -33.50
N ASP A 45 7.38 28.83 -33.12
CA ASP A 45 8.12 29.99 -33.61
C ASP A 45 8.66 29.77 -35.04
N PHE A 46 9.00 28.53 -35.42
CA PHE A 46 9.28 28.14 -36.81
C PHE A 46 8.04 28.35 -37.70
N ILE A 47 6.86 27.91 -37.22
CA ILE A 47 5.57 28.17 -37.87
C ILE A 47 5.28 29.69 -37.94
N ARG A 48 5.63 30.48 -36.91
CA ARG A 48 5.51 31.96 -36.93
C ARG A 48 6.51 32.66 -37.87
N LYS A 49 7.69 32.07 -38.11
CA LYS A 49 8.75 32.64 -38.96
C LYS A 49 8.67 32.24 -40.44
N SER A 50 7.88 31.23 -40.81
CA SER A 50 7.65 30.89 -42.23
C SER A 50 6.89 32.01 -42.97
N THR A 51 7.50 32.58 -44.02
CA THR A 51 7.06 33.82 -44.70
C THR A 51 6.08 33.63 -45.87
N GLY A 52 5.72 32.39 -46.23
CA GLY A 52 4.76 32.09 -47.30
C GLY A 52 3.43 31.54 -46.77
N SER A 53 2.29 32.12 -47.17
CA SER A 53 0.95 31.66 -46.78
C SER A 53 0.68 30.20 -47.20
N ARG A 54 0.98 29.88 -48.46
CA ARG A 54 0.87 28.53 -49.04
C ARG A 54 1.67 27.46 -48.26
N SER A 55 2.81 27.83 -47.69
CA SER A 55 3.66 26.92 -46.90
C SER A 55 3.00 26.54 -45.57
N ARG A 56 2.33 27.49 -44.92
CA ARG A 56 1.59 27.23 -43.66
C ARG A 56 0.40 26.31 -43.87
N GLU A 57 -0.37 26.54 -44.94
CA GLU A 57 -1.54 25.69 -45.25
C GLU A 57 -1.12 24.24 -45.52
N LEU A 58 -0.01 24.02 -46.23
CA LEU A 58 0.49 22.67 -46.50
C LEU A 58 0.92 21.94 -45.21
N ILE A 59 1.63 22.62 -44.31
CA ILE A 59 2.09 22.07 -43.02
C ILE A 59 0.90 21.78 -42.09
N LEU A 60 -0.07 22.70 -41.99
CA LEU A 60 -1.30 22.51 -41.20
C LEU A 60 -2.18 21.39 -41.77
N SER A 61 -2.21 21.22 -43.10
CA SER A 61 -2.90 20.11 -43.77
C SER A 61 -2.26 18.76 -43.42
N LEU A 62 -0.94 18.63 -43.57
CA LEU A 62 -0.18 17.42 -43.20
C LEU A 62 -0.33 17.07 -41.71
N TYR A 63 -0.26 18.07 -40.82
CA TYR A 63 -0.48 17.87 -39.39
C TYR A 63 -1.92 17.42 -39.09
N SER A 64 -2.93 18.01 -39.74
CA SER A 64 -4.33 17.60 -39.59
C SER A 64 -4.62 16.21 -40.16
N ALA A 65 -3.89 15.77 -41.19
CA ALA A 65 -3.97 14.42 -41.74
C ALA A 65 -3.33 13.38 -40.80
N LEU A 66 -2.13 13.66 -40.27
CA LEU A 66 -1.44 12.82 -39.28
C LEU A 66 -2.28 12.62 -38.00
N VAL A 67 -2.86 13.69 -37.46
CA VAL A 67 -3.73 13.59 -36.26
C VAL A 67 -4.97 12.73 -36.55
N ARG A 68 -5.64 12.93 -37.69
CA ARG A 68 -6.81 12.11 -38.08
C ARG A 68 -6.46 10.63 -38.28
N HIS A 69 -5.28 10.33 -38.82
CA HIS A 69 -4.84 8.95 -39.09
C HIS A 69 -4.55 8.16 -37.81
N PHE A 70 -4.07 8.81 -36.74
CA PHE A 70 -3.76 8.17 -35.45
C PHE A 70 -4.87 8.27 -34.38
N TRP A 71 -5.79 9.23 -34.45
CA TRP A 71 -6.74 9.54 -33.36
C TRP A 71 -8.22 9.63 -33.77
N GLY A 72 -8.57 9.50 -35.05
CA GLY A 72 -9.97 9.44 -35.50
C GLY A 72 -10.64 10.81 -35.77
N PRO A 73 -11.97 10.83 -36.05
CA PRO A 73 -12.59 11.93 -36.81
C PRO A 73 -13.05 13.17 -36.03
N SER A 74 -13.01 13.17 -34.70
CA SER A 74 -13.90 14.02 -33.86
C SER A 74 -13.30 15.33 -33.32
N THR A 75 -12.12 15.77 -33.76
CA THR A 75 -11.48 17.00 -33.25
C THR A 75 -11.46 18.15 -34.26
N LYS A 76 -12.07 19.29 -33.91
CA LYS A 76 -11.88 20.59 -34.58
C LYS A 76 -11.23 21.58 -33.60
N VAL A 77 -10.38 22.45 -34.13
CA VAL A 77 -9.74 23.55 -33.36
C VAL A 77 -10.09 24.88 -34.01
N THR A 78 -10.54 25.84 -33.20
CA THR A 78 -10.80 27.23 -33.59
C THR A 78 -10.17 28.14 -32.54
N GLY A 79 -9.36 29.12 -32.96
CA GLY A 79 -8.59 29.97 -32.04
C GLY A 79 -8.95 31.45 -32.14
N THR A 80 -8.82 32.16 -31.02
CA THR A 80 -8.92 33.61 -30.90
C THR A 80 -7.76 34.15 -30.05
N TYR A 81 -7.34 35.39 -30.33
CA TYR A 81 -6.14 36.01 -29.76
C TYR A 81 -6.45 36.90 -28.55
N TRP A 82 -5.49 37.00 -27.63
CA TRP A 82 -5.37 38.14 -26.70
C TRP A 82 -3.91 38.65 -26.62
N ARG A 83 -3.75 39.93 -26.29
CA ARG A 83 -2.45 40.60 -26.09
C ARG A 83 -2.18 40.79 -24.59
N PRO A 84 -0.90 40.82 -24.16
CA PRO A 84 -0.53 41.11 -22.78
C PRO A 84 -0.51 42.62 -22.49
N LEU A 85 -0.55 42.96 -21.20
CA LEU A 85 -0.23 44.30 -20.68
C LEU A 85 0.46 44.17 -19.32
N SER A 86 1.69 44.65 -19.21
CA SER A 86 2.42 44.75 -17.94
C SER A 86 3.59 45.73 -18.07
N GLU A 87 3.48 46.91 -17.46
CA GLU A 87 4.61 47.61 -16.84
C GLU A 87 4.13 48.82 -16.02
N PRO A 88 4.62 49.02 -14.78
CA PRO A 88 4.41 50.23 -14.00
C PRO A 88 5.71 51.04 -13.82
N LEU A 89 5.64 52.38 -13.73
CA LEU A 89 6.67 53.20 -13.09
C LEU A 89 6.10 54.53 -12.54
N ARG A 90 6.90 55.26 -11.75
CA ARG A 90 6.43 56.21 -10.73
C ARG A 90 6.48 57.70 -11.14
N ALA A 91 5.42 58.41 -10.74
CA ALA A 91 5.35 59.77 -10.14
C ALA A 91 6.25 60.93 -10.63
N ALA A 92 5.60 62.02 -11.08
CA ALA A 92 5.82 63.41 -10.62
C ALA A 92 4.77 64.39 -11.21
N GLY A 93 4.53 65.55 -10.58
CA GLY A 93 4.09 66.78 -11.27
C GLY A 93 2.59 67.15 -11.30
N ASP A 94 2.22 68.15 -10.49
CA ASP A 94 1.48 69.38 -10.84
C ASP A 94 0.13 69.36 -11.63
N SER A 95 -0.97 69.39 -10.85
CA SER A 95 -2.00 70.46 -10.85
C SER A 95 -2.98 70.72 -12.04
N VAL A 96 -4.15 71.28 -11.67
CA VAL A 96 -5.20 71.97 -12.49
C VAL A 96 -6.17 71.12 -13.33
N GLY A 97 -7.48 71.41 -13.23
CA GLY A 97 -8.38 71.35 -14.39
C GLY A 97 -9.63 70.45 -14.34
N SER A 98 -10.71 70.94 -13.71
CA SER A 98 -12.14 70.63 -13.95
C SER A 98 -12.59 69.84 -15.21
N GLY A 99 -13.57 68.92 -15.10
CA GLY A 99 -14.37 68.50 -16.29
C GLY A 99 -15.31 67.28 -16.19
N ALA A 100 -16.56 67.48 -15.76
CA ALA A 100 -17.81 66.80 -16.17
C ALA A 100 -17.89 65.30 -16.63
N ALA A 101 -18.70 64.54 -15.86
CA ALA A 101 -19.89 63.77 -16.32
C ALA A 101 -19.83 62.33 -16.93
N ARG A 102 -20.48 61.41 -16.18
CA ARG A 102 -21.53 60.45 -16.60
C ARG A 102 -21.22 59.32 -17.63
N LEU A 103 -21.14 58.07 -17.14
CA LEU A 103 -22.13 56.96 -17.31
C LEU A 103 -21.50 55.57 -17.08
N GLY A 104 -22.32 54.57 -16.72
CA GLY A 104 -21.92 53.17 -16.59
C GLY A 104 -21.75 52.70 -15.14
N GLY A 105 -22.78 52.07 -14.58
CA GLY A 105 -22.71 51.43 -13.27
C GLY A 105 -22.36 49.94 -13.40
N GLU A 106 -21.15 49.55 -13.05
CA GLU A 106 -20.76 48.14 -12.99
C GLU A 106 -21.48 47.44 -11.85
N ARG A 107 -22.08 46.27 -12.13
CA ARG A 107 -22.56 45.37 -11.08
C ARG A 107 -21.35 44.69 -10.46
N ARG A 108 -21.23 44.77 -9.12
CA ARG A 108 -20.30 43.92 -8.37
C ARG A 108 -20.62 42.45 -8.64
N PRO A 109 -19.62 41.54 -8.69
CA PRO A 109 -19.89 40.11 -8.73
C PRO A 109 -20.66 39.71 -7.46
N GLU A 110 -21.74 38.94 -7.62
CA GLU A 110 -22.51 38.41 -6.49
C GLU A 110 -21.65 37.40 -5.73
N GLN A 111 -21.52 37.57 -4.42
CA GLN A 111 -20.89 36.55 -3.58
C GLN A 111 -21.79 35.33 -3.56
N VAL A 112 -21.30 34.20 -4.07
CA VAL A 112 -22.00 32.91 -3.97
C VAL A 112 -22.02 32.49 -2.50
N ILE A 113 -23.16 32.72 -1.83
CA ILE A 113 -23.39 32.25 -0.47
C ILE A 113 -23.53 30.72 -0.54
N MET A 114 -22.44 30.01 -0.26
CA MET A 114 -22.44 28.55 -0.22
C MET A 114 -23.16 28.04 1.03
N VAL A 115 -24.48 27.95 0.95
CA VAL A 115 -25.36 27.33 1.95
C VAL A 115 -24.81 25.96 2.33
N SER A 116 -24.54 25.73 3.62
CA SER A 116 -24.00 24.46 4.12
C SER A 116 -25.03 23.33 4.06
N ILE A 117 -24.57 22.09 4.23
CA ILE A 117 -25.47 20.92 4.28
C ILE A 117 -26.54 21.10 5.39
N PRO A 118 -26.21 21.43 6.66
CA PRO A 118 -27.22 21.58 7.71
C PRO A 118 -28.23 22.71 7.46
N GLU A 119 -27.79 23.84 6.90
CA GLU A 119 -28.68 24.97 6.53
C GLU A 119 -29.63 24.60 5.39
N TYR A 120 -29.18 23.84 4.40
CA TYR A 120 -30.06 23.34 3.34
C TYR A 120 -31.18 22.42 3.85
N TYR A 121 -30.98 21.72 4.97
CA TYR A 121 -32.03 20.90 5.59
C TYR A 121 -32.92 21.68 6.58
N GLU A 122 -32.60 22.93 6.91
CA GLU A 122 -33.36 23.75 7.87
C GLU A 122 -34.81 23.95 7.42
N GLY A 123 -35.76 23.63 8.31
CA GLY A 123 -37.19 23.81 8.07
C GLY A 123 -37.84 22.81 7.08
N LYS A 124 -37.07 21.94 6.43
CA LYS A 124 -37.57 21.01 5.39
C LYS A 124 -38.18 19.74 5.94
N ASN A 125 -39.13 19.18 5.18
CA ASN A 125 -39.72 17.86 5.43
C ASN A 125 -39.10 16.82 4.49
N VAL A 126 -38.66 15.70 5.06
CA VAL A 126 -37.96 14.63 4.34
C VAL A 126 -38.81 13.37 4.37
N LEU A 127 -39.02 12.72 3.21
CA LEU A 127 -39.66 11.41 3.11
C LEU A 127 -38.59 10.32 2.92
N LEU A 128 -38.51 9.36 3.84
CA LEU A 128 -37.54 8.27 3.82
C LEU A 128 -38.25 6.92 3.68
N THR A 129 -38.04 6.24 2.56
CA THR A 129 -38.50 4.85 2.40
C THR A 129 -37.40 3.88 2.82
N GLY A 130 -37.76 2.74 3.43
CA GLY A 130 -36.77 1.76 3.87
C GLY A 130 -36.03 2.15 5.16
N ALA A 131 -36.52 3.12 5.94
CA ALA A 131 -35.96 3.58 7.21
C ALA A 131 -35.64 2.45 8.21
N THR A 132 -36.35 1.32 8.13
CA THR A 132 -36.13 0.15 9.00
C THR A 132 -35.01 -0.80 8.55
N GLY A 133 -34.43 -0.58 7.36
CA GLY A 133 -33.28 -1.33 6.82
C GLY A 133 -31.93 -0.73 7.22
N PHE A 134 -30.85 -1.48 7.03
CA PHE A 134 -29.48 -1.16 7.49
C PHE A 134 -29.04 0.28 7.19
N MET A 135 -29.00 0.68 5.91
CA MET A 135 -28.67 2.05 5.50
C MET A 135 -29.70 3.08 5.99
N GLY A 136 -30.99 2.73 5.96
CA GLY A 136 -32.09 3.64 6.34
C GLY A 136 -32.01 4.10 7.80
N LYS A 137 -31.59 3.21 8.71
CA LYS A 137 -31.37 3.57 10.12
C LYS A 137 -30.23 4.57 10.28
N VAL A 138 -29.10 4.35 9.60
CA VAL A 138 -27.92 5.22 9.66
C VAL A 138 -28.21 6.58 9.00
N LEU A 139 -28.96 6.60 7.90
CA LEU A 139 -29.42 7.84 7.26
C LEU A 139 -30.35 8.65 8.17
N LEU A 140 -31.29 7.99 8.85
CA LEU A 140 -32.19 8.62 9.83
C LEU A 140 -31.43 9.20 11.03
N GLU A 141 -30.47 8.45 11.59
CA GLU A 141 -29.59 8.91 12.68
C GLU A 141 -28.75 10.12 12.24
N LYS A 142 -28.02 9.98 11.13
CA LYS A 142 -27.07 10.99 10.66
C LYS A 142 -27.76 12.30 10.30
N LEU A 143 -28.92 12.23 9.65
CA LEU A 143 -29.76 13.38 9.30
C LEU A 143 -30.24 14.11 10.56
N LEU A 144 -30.86 13.40 11.51
CA LEU A 144 -31.43 14.03 12.70
C LEU A 144 -30.36 14.59 13.67
N ARG A 145 -29.15 14.01 13.66
CA ARG A 145 -28.01 14.49 14.46
C ARG A 145 -27.28 15.66 13.81
N SER A 146 -26.97 15.56 12.51
CA SER A 146 -26.10 16.53 11.82
C SER A 146 -26.87 17.68 11.18
N CYS A 147 -28.17 17.50 10.94
CA CYS A 147 -29.08 18.52 10.44
C CYS A 147 -30.24 18.72 11.43
N PRO A 148 -29.97 19.09 12.71
CA PRO A 148 -30.97 19.05 13.79
C PRO A 148 -32.15 20.00 13.58
N LYS A 149 -32.03 20.99 12.68
CA LYS A 149 -33.09 21.92 12.29
C LYS A 149 -34.04 21.39 11.19
N VAL A 150 -33.90 20.15 10.74
CA VAL A 150 -34.88 19.50 9.87
C VAL A 150 -36.26 19.47 10.56
N LYS A 151 -37.32 19.83 9.84
CA LYS A 151 -38.65 20.04 10.43
C LYS A 151 -39.32 18.73 10.81
N ALA A 152 -39.33 17.77 9.87
CA ALA A 152 -39.84 16.42 10.10
C ALA A 152 -39.24 15.43 9.12
N VAL A 153 -39.10 14.18 9.56
CA VAL A 153 -38.70 13.03 8.76
C VAL A 153 -39.84 12.01 8.77
N TYR A 154 -40.54 11.95 7.65
CA TYR A 154 -41.63 11.03 7.37
C TYR A 154 -41.05 9.68 6.97
N VAL A 155 -41.37 8.61 7.68
CA VAL A 155 -40.80 7.27 7.45
C VAL A 155 -41.88 6.29 6.97
N LEU A 156 -41.72 5.76 5.76
CA LEU A 156 -42.63 4.73 5.23
C LEU A 156 -42.25 3.36 5.82
N VAL A 157 -43.19 2.75 6.54
CA VAL A 157 -42.98 1.53 7.34
C VAL A 157 -44.11 0.54 7.11
N ARG A 158 -43.80 -0.55 6.40
CA ARG A 158 -44.75 -1.66 6.22
C ARG A 158 -45.16 -2.31 7.55
N HIS A 159 -46.35 -2.91 7.53
CA HIS A 159 -46.84 -3.73 8.63
C HIS A 159 -45.92 -4.95 8.92
N LYS A 160 -45.98 -5.47 10.15
CA LYS A 160 -45.25 -6.68 10.59
C LYS A 160 -46.16 -7.44 11.54
N ALA A 161 -46.33 -8.75 11.32
CA ALA A 161 -47.14 -9.58 12.20
C ALA A 161 -46.67 -9.46 13.67
N GLY A 162 -47.57 -9.05 14.56
CA GLY A 162 -47.30 -8.86 15.99
C GLY A 162 -46.58 -7.57 16.39
N GLN A 163 -46.40 -6.58 15.50
CA GLN A 163 -45.76 -5.30 15.86
C GLN A 163 -46.22 -4.13 14.97
N THR A 164 -46.76 -3.06 15.58
CA THR A 164 -47.22 -1.88 14.82
C THR A 164 -46.04 -1.10 14.21
N PRO A 165 -46.25 -0.33 13.12
CA PRO A 165 -45.21 0.50 12.50
C PRO A 165 -44.51 1.46 13.47
N GLU A 166 -45.25 2.01 14.44
CA GLU A 166 -44.76 2.94 15.46
C GLU A 166 -43.82 2.19 16.43
N ALA A 167 -44.26 1.06 16.97
CA ALA A 167 -43.46 0.21 17.85
C ALA A 167 -42.19 -0.33 17.17
N ARG A 168 -42.19 -0.48 15.85
CA ARG A 168 -40.98 -0.81 15.06
C ARG A 168 -39.98 0.34 15.03
N ILE A 169 -40.45 1.59 14.96
CA ILE A 169 -39.59 2.78 14.96
C ILE A 169 -39.13 3.13 16.38
N GLU A 170 -39.94 2.88 17.40
CA GLU A 170 -39.56 2.99 18.81
C GLU A 170 -38.45 1.99 19.18
N GLU A 171 -38.58 0.72 18.77
CA GLU A 171 -37.52 -0.30 18.91
C GLU A 171 -36.21 0.18 18.26
N ILE A 172 -36.29 0.69 17.03
CA ILE A 172 -35.13 1.15 16.25
C ILE A 172 -34.46 2.38 16.89
N THR A 173 -35.23 3.40 17.27
CA THR A 173 -34.69 4.63 17.90
C THR A 173 -34.16 4.41 19.32
N SER A 174 -34.45 3.25 19.90
CA SER A 174 -33.92 2.81 21.20
C SER A 174 -32.72 1.86 21.08
N CYS A 175 -32.32 1.48 19.86
CA CYS A 175 -31.10 0.71 19.60
C CYS A 175 -29.83 1.55 19.82
N LYS A 176 -28.69 0.85 20.02
CA LYS A 176 -27.38 1.48 20.26
C LYS A 176 -26.88 2.43 19.18
N LEU A 177 -27.36 2.29 17.94
CA LEU A 177 -27.09 3.24 16.85
C LEU A 177 -27.49 4.68 17.25
N PHE A 178 -28.59 4.83 17.98
CA PHE A 178 -29.19 6.11 18.33
C PHE A 178 -28.68 6.68 19.65
N ASP A 179 -27.79 6.01 20.39
CA ASP A 179 -27.31 6.45 21.71
C ASP A 179 -26.84 7.91 21.66
N ARG A 180 -25.88 8.18 20.78
CA ARG A 180 -25.31 9.52 20.56
C ARG A 180 -26.34 10.57 20.12
N LEU A 181 -27.33 10.20 19.31
CA LEU A 181 -28.40 11.11 18.89
C LEU A 181 -29.37 11.43 20.05
N ARG A 182 -29.60 10.50 20.98
CA ARG A 182 -30.39 10.78 22.19
C ARG A 182 -29.65 11.71 23.15
N ASP A 183 -28.33 11.59 23.23
CA ASP A 183 -27.49 12.45 24.06
C ASP A 183 -27.33 13.86 23.45
N GLU A 184 -27.11 13.97 22.13
CA GLU A 184 -26.93 15.25 21.42
C GLU A 184 -28.24 15.99 21.10
N GLN A 185 -29.37 15.29 20.91
CA GLN A 185 -30.68 15.86 20.52
C GLN A 185 -31.87 15.09 21.15
N PRO A 186 -32.15 15.23 22.47
CA PRO A 186 -33.16 14.42 23.18
C PRO A 186 -34.55 14.37 22.51
N ASP A 187 -35.02 15.50 21.98
CA ASP A 187 -36.37 15.64 21.39
C ASP A 187 -36.49 15.14 19.93
N PHE A 188 -35.44 14.54 19.35
CA PHE A 188 -35.43 14.11 17.93
C PHE A 188 -36.63 13.22 17.53
N ARG A 189 -37.19 12.43 18.46
CA ARG A 189 -38.35 11.56 18.20
C ARG A 189 -39.59 12.34 17.77
N ALA A 190 -39.79 13.56 18.27
CA ALA A 190 -40.94 14.41 17.89
C ALA A 190 -40.89 14.83 16.40
N LYS A 191 -39.73 14.72 15.75
CA LYS A 191 -39.55 15.00 14.32
C LYS A 191 -39.79 13.77 13.43
N ILE A 192 -39.95 12.58 13.99
CA ILE A 192 -40.14 11.33 13.22
C ILE A 192 -41.64 11.06 13.07
N ILE A 193 -42.15 11.13 11.83
CA ILE A 193 -43.57 10.88 11.52
C ILE A 193 -43.67 9.52 10.85
N VAL A 194 -44.22 8.54 11.54
CA VAL A 194 -44.41 7.18 11.00
C VAL A 194 -45.63 7.16 10.08
N ILE A 195 -45.48 6.55 8.91
CA ILE A 195 -46.57 6.26 7.97
C ILE A 195 -46.57 4.77 7.65
N THR A 196 -47.70 4.12 7.90
CA THR A 196 -48.00 2.78 7.39
C THR A 196 -48.07 2.82 5.87
N SER A 197 -47.29 1.96 5.20
CA SER A 197 -47.27 1.84 3.75
C SER A 197 -46.56 0.53 3.36
N GLU A 198 -47.16 -0.28 2.49
CA GLU A 198 -46.51 -1.40 1.82
C GLU A 198 -46.31 -1.07 0.34
N LEU A 199 -45.03 -0.92 -0.05
CA LEU A 199 -44.64 -0.32 -1.32
C LEU A 199 -44.95 -1.20 -2.55
N THR A 200 -45.27 -2.48 -2.33
CA THR A 200 -45.64 -3.42 -3.40
C THR A 200 -47.13 -3.39 -3.74
N GLN A 201 -47.96 -2.69 -2.96
CA GLN A 201 -49.40 -2.54 -3.22
C GLN A 201 -49.68 -1.40 -4.22
N PRO A 202 -50.89 -1.33 -4.81
CA PRO A 202 -51.35 -0.15 -5.51
C PRO A 202 -51.34 1.09 -4.61
N GLU A 203 -51.00 2.23 -5.19
CA GLU A 203 -50.90 3.54 -4.54
C GLU A 203 -50.06 3.55 -3.24
N LEU A 204 -49.08 2.64 -3.16
CA LEU A 204 -48.17 2.43 -2.03
C LEU A 204 -48.88 2.11 -0.68
N ASP A 205 -50.14 1.65 -0.70
CA ASP A 205 -50.98 1.45 0.50
C ASP A 205 -51.14 2.73 1.34
N LEU A 206 -51.24 3.90 0.68
CA LEU A 206 -51.44 5.20 1.31
C LEU A 206 -52.92 5.62 1.27
N SER A 207 -53.45 6.10 2.40
CA SER A 207 -54.77 6.74 2.44
C SER A 207 -54.73 8.15 1.85
N GLU A 208 -55.79 8.59 1.16
CA GLU A 208 -55.85 9.92 0.51
C GLU A 208 -55.44 11.08 1.45
N PRO A 209 -55.91 11.20 2.72
CA PRO A 209 -55.47 12.28 3.59
C PRO A 209 -53.97 12.25 3.93
N THR A 210 -53.33 11.08 3.86
CA THR A 210 -51.88 10.91 4.03
C THR A 210 -51.14 11.30 2.75
N LYS A 211 -51.67 10.90 1.60
CA LYS A 211 -51.17 11.20 0.25
C LYS A 211 -51.21 12.70 -0.04
N GLU A 212 -52.34 13.37 0.23
CA GLU A 212 -52.49 14.84 0.21
C GLU A 212 -51.46 15.52 1.12
N LYS A 213 -51.35 15.08 2.38
CA LYS A 213 -50.40 15.63 3.35
C LYS A 213 -48.94 15.52 2.86
N LEU A 214 -48.57 14.41 2.22
CA LEU A 214 -47.25 14.25 1.61
C LEU A 214 -47.05 15.16 0.39
N ILE A 215 -48.06 15.28 -0.47
CA ILE A 215 -48.10 16.17 -1.65
C ILE A 215 -47.89 17.65 -1.27
N GLU A 216 -48.51 18.11 -0.19
CA GLU A 216 -48.37 19.49 0.29
C GLU A 216 -46.98 19.79 0.86
N CYS A 217 -46.41 18.89 1.67
CA CYS A 217 -45.32 19.27 2.59
C CYS A 217 -43.91 18.75 2.25
N ILE A 218 -43.74 17.67 1.49
CA ILE A 218 -42.42 17.04 1.31
C ILE A 218 -41.51 17.87 0.40
N ASN A 219 -40.28 18.08 0.86
CA ASN A 219 -39.23 18.77 0.12
C ASN A 219 -38.17 17.83 -0.47
N ILE A 220 -37.92 16.68 0.18
CA ILE A 220 -36.81 15.78 -0.16
C ILE A 220 -37.28 14.34 -0.04
N ILE A 221 -37.05 13.50 -1.06
CA ILE A 221 -37.28 12.06 -0.99
C ILE A 221 -35.94 11.30 -0.96
N PHE A 222 -35.81 10.38 0.00
CA PHE A 222 -34.79 9.33 0.02
C PHE A 222 -35.42 7.96 -0.19
N HIS A 223 -35.35 7.44 -1.41
CA HIS A 223 -35.85 6.13 -1.77
C HIS A 223 -34.78 5.06 -1.55
N CYS A 224 -34.72 4.53 -0.32
CA CYS A 224 -33.76 3.49 0.10
C CYS A 224 -34.37 2.08 0.20
N ALA A 225 -35.67 1.92 -0.02
CA ALA A 225 -36.32 0.61 -0.03
C ALA A 225 -35.96 -0.21 -1.29
N ALA A 226 -35.68 -1.50 -1.09
CA ALA A 226 -35.45 -2.49 -2.13
C ALA A 226 -35.51 -3.90 -1.52
N THR A 227 -35.72 -4.94 -2.33
CA THR A 227 -35.18 -6.26 -1.98
C THR A 227 -33.70 -6.30 -2.36
N VAL A 228 -32.86 -6.77 -1.43
CA VAL A 228 -31.42 -6.99 -1.60
C VAL A 228 -31.07 -8.48 -1.61
N ARG A 229 -32.06 -9.34 -1.84
CA ARG A 229 -31.90 -10.80 -1.90
C ARG A 229 -31.60 -11.23 -3.32
N PHE A 230 -30.44 -11.86 -3.53
CA PHE A 230 -30.00 -12.34 -4.84
C PHE A 230 -30.76 -13.60 -5.32
N ASN A 231 -31.72 -14.08 -4.54
CA ASN A 231 -32.53 -15.29 -4.80
C ASN A 231 -34.05 -15.02 -4.82
N GLU A 232 -34.47 -13.75 -4.85
CA GLU A 232 -35.89 -13.41 -4.98
C GLU A 232 -36.38 -13.69 -6.42
N THR A 233 -37.68 -13.99 -6.59
CA THR A 233 -38.25 -14.22 -7.93
C THR A 233 -38.16 -12.94 -8.77
N LEU A 234 -38.21 -13.08 -10.10
CA LEU A 234 -38.20 -11.90 -10.97
C LEU A 234 -39.44 -11.02 -10.75
N ARG A 235 -40.62 -11.61 -10.49
CA ARG A 235 -41.85 -10.90 -10.15
C ARG A 235 -41.68 -10.04 -8.90
N ASP A 236 -41.30 -10.65 -7.78
CA ASP A 236 -41.15 -9.95 -6.49
C ASP A 236 -40.07 -8.86 -6.55
N ALA A 237 -38.96 -9.15 -7.25
CA ALA A 237 -37.87 -8.20 -7.43
C ALA A 237 -38.29 -7.01 -8.32
N VAL A 238 -39.05 -7.24 -9.40
CA VAL A 238 -39.60 -6.15 -10.23
C VAL A 238 -40.62 -5.33 -9.44
N GLN A 239 -41.52 -5.97 -8.71
CA GLN A 239 -42.57 -5.26 -7.97
C GLN A 239 -41.99 -4.31 -6.91
N LEU A 240 -41.01 -4.76 -6.13
CA LEU A 240 -40.42 -3.93 -5.06
C LEU A 240 -39.28 -3.00 -5.54
N ASN A 241 -38.51 -3.35 -6.57
CA ASN A 241 -37.40 -2.51 -7.02
C ASN A 241 -37.75 -1.59 -8.20
N VAL A 242 -38.80 -1.89 -8.98
CA VAL A 242 -39.16 -1.16 -10.22
C VAL A 242 -40.56 -0.57 -10.11
N THR A 243 -41.60 -1.38 -9.92
CA THR A 243 -43.00 -0.90 -9.87
C THR A 243 -43.22 0.07 -8.70
N ALA A 244 -42.74 -0.30 -7.50
CA ALA A 244 -42.76 0.57 -6.32
C ALA A 244 -42.01 1.90 -6.53
N THR A 245 -40.86 1.87 -7.22
CA THR A 245 -40.10 3.08 -7.58
C THR A 245 -40.90 3.96 -8.55
N GLN A 246 -41.59 3.35 -9.53
CA GLN A 246 -42.43 4.06 -10.49
C GLN A 246 -43.62 4.75 -9.81
N GLN A 247 -44.34 4.03 -8.93
CA GLN A 247 -45.43 4.59 -8.14
C GLN A 247 -44.97 5.77 -7.26
N LEU A 248 -43.82 5.64 -6.60
CA LEU A 248 -43.26 6.72 -5.78
C LEU A 248 -42.82 7.93 -6.61
N LEU A 249 -42.35 7.72 -7.86
CA LEU A 249 -42.08 8.81 -8.80
C LEU A 249 -43.37 9.52 -9.25
N PHE A 250 -44.46 8.79 -9.50
CA PHE A 250 -45.76 9.40 -9.83
C PHE A 250 -46.35 10.20 -8.66
N LEU A 251 -46.18 9.75 -7.42
CA LEU A 251 -46.51 10.55 -6.23
C LEU A 251 -45.59 11.78 -6.11
N ALA A 252 -44.29 11.61 -6.35
CA ALA A 252 -43.31 12.70 -6.32
C ALA A 252 -43.58 13.79 -7.38
N GLN A 253 -44.06 13.43 -8.57
CA GLN A 253 -44.49 14.38 -9.61
C GLN A 253 -45.65 15.29 -9.17
N GLN A 254 -46.42 14.90 -8.15
CA GLN A 254 -47.54 15.68 -7.62
C GLN A 254 -47.12 16.61 -6.46
N MET A 255 -45.96 16.39 -5.84
CA MET A 255 -45.50 17.14 -4.67
C MET A 255 -45.15 18.59 -5.02
N LYS A 256 -45.84 19.55 -4.39
CA LYS A 256 -45.74 20.98 -4.71
C LYS A 256 -44.40 21.61 -4.35
N ASN A 257 -43.72 21.07 -3.34
CA ASN A 257 -42.53 21.65 -2.71
C ASN A 257 -41.27 20.79 -2.85
N LEU A 258 -41.29 19.76 -3.71
CA LEU A 258 -40.20 18.80 -3.87
C LEU A 258 -38.98 19.43 -4.58
N GLU A 259 -37.85 19.43 -3.90
CA GLU A 259 -36.57 19.96 -4.38
C GLU A 259 -35.66 18.88 -4.95
N VAL A 260 -35.69 17.65 -4.42
CA VAL A 260 -34.87 16.53 -4.92
C VAL A 260 -35.48 15.15 -4.61
N PHE A 261 -35.39 14.23 -5.56
CA PHE A 261 -35.66 12.81 -5.41
C PHE A 261 -34.35 12.01 -5.52
N MET A 262 -33.95 11.36 -4.42
CA MET A 262 -32.75 10.53 -4.34
C MET A 262 -33.11 9.05 -4.42
N HIS A 263 -32.59 8.34 -5.43
CA HIS A 263 -32.71 6.89 -5.55
C HIS A 263 -31.42 6.19 -5.09
N VAL A 264 -31.53 5.17 -4.25
CA VAL A 264 -30.39 4.29 -3.91
C VAL A 264 -30.44 3.03 -4.78
N SER A 265 -29.51 2.92 -5.72
CA SER A 265 -29.29 1.74 -6.56
C SER A 265 -28.15 0.89 -6.00
N THR A 266 -27.26 0.37 -6.86
CA THR A 266 -26.00 -0.30 -6.51
C THR A 266 -25.03 -0.19 -7.69
N ALA A 267 -23.72 -0.12 -7.40
CA ALA A 267 -22.67 -0.15 -8.41
C ALA A 267 -22.84 -1.36 -9.35
N TYR A 268 -23.25 -2.51 -8.79
CA TYR A 268 -23.38 -3.76 -9.52
C TYR A 268 -24.59 -3.86 -10.49
N ALA A 269 -25.41 -2.82 -10.65
CA ALA A 269 -26.55 -2.83 -11.59
C ALA A 269 -26.12 -3.17 -13.04
N TYR A 270 -24.92 -2.73 -13.42
CA TYR A 270 -24.32 -2.95 -14.74
C TYR A 270 -23.04 -3.80 -14.68
N CYS A 271 -22.91 -4.67 -13.66
CA CYS A 271 -21.73 -5.54 -13.46
C CYS A 271 -21.39 -6.46 -14.64
N ASN A 272 -22.28 -6.63 -15.62
CA ASN A 272 -22.00 -7.28 -16.90
C ASN A 272 -21.12 -6.44 -17.85
N ARG A 273 -20.73 -5.22 -17.46
CA ARG A 273 -19.70 -4.39 -18.12
C ARG A 273 -18.45 -4.34 -17.23
N LYS A 274 -17.24 -4.30 -17.82
CA LYS A 274 -15.99 -4.18 -17.06
C LYS A 274 -15.72 -2.74 -16.57
N GLN A 275 -16.08 -1.75 -17.38
CA GLN A 275 -16.01 -0.32 -17.07
C GLN A 275 -17.42 0.23 -16.93
N ILE A 276 -17.69 0.96 -15.84
CA ILE A 276 -19.03 1.42 -15.47
C ILE A 276 -18.98 2.93 -15.11
N GLU A 277 -19.45 3.72 -16.06
CA GLU A 277 -19.60 5.18 -15.98
C GLU A 277 -20.74 5.65 -15.05
N GLU A 278 -20.65 6.92 -14.64
CA GLU A 278 -21.66 7.65 -13.87
C GLU A 278 -22.80 8.19 -14.76
N ILE A 279 -23.36 7.29 -15.58
CA ILE A 279 -24.53 7.51 -16.44
C ILE A 279 -25.54 6.37 -16.27
N VAL A 280 -26.83 6.63 -16.46
CA VAL A 280 -27.85 5.57 -16.61
C VAL A 280 -27.73 4.96 -18.01
N TYR A 281 -27.63 3.63 -18.09
CA TYR A 281 -27.59 2.93 -19.38
C TYR A 281 -28.98 2.43 -19.77
N PRO A 282 -29.32 2.39 -21.07
CA PRO A 282 -30.57 1.83 -21.54
C PRO A 282 -30.69 0.32 -21.17
N PRO A 283 -31.88 -0.15 -20.80
CA PRO A 283 -32.13 -1.54 -20.45
C PRO A 283 -32.25 -2.41 -21.71
N PRO A 284 -32.08 -3.74 -21.61
CA PRO A 284 -32.26 -4.66 -22.74
C PRO A 284 -33.73 -4.85 -23.12
N VAL A 285 -34.65 -4.56 -22.20
CA VAL A 285 -36.11 -4.64 -22.37
C VAL A 285 -36.73 -3.39 -21.76
N ASP A 286 -37.75 -2.85 -22.44
CA ASP A 286 -38.59 -1.76 -21.93
C ASP A 286 -39.26 -2.18 -20.60
N PRO A 287 -39.02 -1.48 -19.47
CA PRO A 287 -39.55 -1.90 -18.18
C PRO A 287 -41.08 -1.95 -18.13
N LYS A 288 -41.79 -1.11 -18.91
CA LYS A 288 -43.26 -1.12 -18.95
C LYS A 288 -43.75 -2.44 -19.52
N LYS A 289 -43.27 -2.81 -20.71
CA LYS A 289 -43.58 -4.09 -21.36
C LYS A 289 -43.20 -5.29 -20.49
N LEU A 290 -42.16 -5.19 -19.68
CA LEU A 290 -41.81 -6.25 -18.72
C LEU A 290 -42.81 -6.35 -17.56
N ILE A 291 -43.24 -5.21 -16.98
CA ILE A 291 -44.29 -5.17 -15.95
C ILE A 291 -45.60 -5.72 -16.52
N ASP A 292 -46.07 -5.16 -17.65
CA ASP A 292 -47.28 -5.57 -18.37
C ASP A 292 -47.28 -7.08 -18.68
N SER A 293 -46.12 -7.64 -19.02
CA SER A 293 -45.96 -9.08 -19.28
C SER A 293 -46.00 -9.91 -17.99
N LEU A 294 -45.33 -9.44 -16.93
CA LEU A 294 -45.26 -10.17 -15.66
C LEU A 294 -46.64 -10.28 -15.00
N GLU A 295 -47.52 -9.29 -15.14
CA GLU A 295 -48.85 -9.30 -14.50
C GLU A 295 -49.71 -10.52 -14.87
N TRP A 296 -49.65 -11.01 -16.12
CA TRP A 296 -50.47 -12.15 -16.58
C TRP A 296 -49.71 -13.48 -16.70
N MET A 297 -48.38 -13.49 -16.80
CA MET A 297 -47.61 -14.74 -16.87
C MET A 297 -47.67 -15.51 -15.54
N ASP A 298 -47.73 -16.84 -15.60
CA ASP A 298 -47.65 -17.69 -14.42
C ASP A 298 -46.20 -17.80 -13.88
N ASP A 299 -46.05 -18.17 -12.61
CA ASP A 299 -44.73 -18.25 -11.97
C ASP A 299 -43.83 -19.34 -12.54
N GLY A 300 -44.37 -20.39 -13.17
CA GLY A 300 -43.57 -21.39 -13.88
C GLY A 300 -42.90 -20.77 -15.09
N LEU A 301 -43.71 -20.17 -15.98
CA LEU A 301 -43.24 -19.47 -17.17
C LEU A 301 -42.26 -18.33 -16.82
N VAL A 302 -42.55 -17.54 -15.77
CA VAL A 302 -41.64 -16.48 -15.29
C VAL A 302 -40.28 -17.05 -14.87
N ASN A 303 -40.23 -18.18 -14.17
CA ASN A 303 -38.96 -18.82 -13.80
C ASN A 303 -38.19 -19.33 -15.04
N ASP A 304 -38.87 -19.92 -16.03
CA ASP A 304 -38.25 -20.45 -17.24
C ASP A 304 -37.67 -19.35 -18.17
N ILE A 305 -38.30 -18.16 -18.23
CA ILE A 305 -37.79 -17.03 -19.00
C ILE A 305 -36.77 -16.18 -18.24
N THR A 306 -36.76 -16.21 -16.90
CA THR A 306 -35.90 -15.35 -16.06
C THR A 306 -34.41 -15.37 -16.48
N PRO A 307 -33.78 -16.54 -16.74
CA PRO A 307 -32.39 -16.59 -17.19
C PRO A 307 -32.13 -15.82 -18.50
N LYS A 308 -33.09 -15.81 -19.43
CA LYS A 308 -32.99 -15.09 -20.71
C LYS A 308 -33.17 -13.58 -20.53
N LEU A 309 -33.96 -13.15 -19.55
CA LEU A 309 -34.23 -11.73 -19.26
C LEU A 309 -33.07 -11.06 -18.50
N ILE A 310 -32.46 -11.74 -17.53
CA ILE A 310 -31.31 -11.17 -16.79
C ILE A 310 -30.03 -11.11 -17.63
N GLY A 311 -29.87 -12.04 -18.59
CA GLY A 311 -28.71 -12.17 -19.46
C GLY A 311 -27.44 -12.50 -18.68
N ASP A 312 -26.33 -11.83 -19.01
CA ASP A 312 -25.01 -12.05 -18.37
C ASP A 312 -24.92 -11.56 -16.90
N ARG A 313 -26.04 -11.16 -16.29
CA ARG A 313 -26.09 -10.70 -14.89
C ARG A 313 -26.24 -11.88 -13.93
N PRO A 314 -25.58 -11.83 -12.76
CA PRO A 314 -25.54 -12.95 -11.82
C PRO A 314 -26.85 -13.22 -11.07
N ASN A 315 -27.81 -12.28 -11.06
CA ASN A 315 -29.06 -12.40 -10.29
C ASN A 315 -30.14 -11.38 -10.69
N THR A 316 -31.37 -11.64 -10.25
CA THR A 316 -32.55 -10.76 -10.39
C THR A 316 -32.38 -9.39 -9.73
N TYR A 317 -31.58 -9.28 -8.66
CA TYR A 317 -31.31 -8.02 -7.96
C TYR A 317 -30.56 -7.00 -8.83
N THR A 318 -29.42 -7.38 -9.41
CA THR A 318 -28.62 -6.51 -10.29
C THR A 318 -29.40 -6.09 -11.53
N TYR A 319 -30.18 -7.01 -12.12
CA TYR A 319 -31.07 -6.71 -13.24
C TYR A 319 -32.16 -5.69 -12.86
N THR A 320 -32.91 -5.93 -11.79
CA THR A 320 -34.02 -5.04 -11.38
C THR A 320 -33.55 -3.67 -10.90
N LYS A 321 -32.34 -3.55 -10.33
CA LYS A 321 -31.74 -2.23 -10.06
C LYS A 321 -31.37 -1.47 -11.32
N ALA A 322 -30.88 -2.12 -12.38
CA ALA A 322 -30.66 -1.46 -13.68
C ALA A 322 -31.97 -0.96 -14.32
N LEU A 323 -33.08 -1.71 -14.17
CA LEU A 323 -34.40 -1.27 -14.63
C LEU A 323 -34.92 -0.08 -13.80
N ALA A 324 -34.69 -0.09 -12.48
CA ALA A 324 -35.09 0.98 -11.58
C ALA A 324 -34.42 2.33 -11.92
N GLU A 325 -33.11 2.31 -12.23
CA GLU A 325 -32.40 3.52 -12.67
C GLU A 325 -32.98 4.12 -13.96
N TYR A 326 -33.38 3.26 -14.91
CA TYR A 326 -34.01 3.74 -16.16
C TYR A 326 -35.42 4.28 -15.94
N ILE A 327 -36.21 3.68 -15.04
CA ILE A 327 -37.50 4.25 -14.59
C ILE A 327 -37.30 5.61 -13.92
N VAL A 328 -36.28 5.77 -13.07
CA VAL A 328 -35.91 7.07 -12.48
C VAL A 328 -35.51 8.07 -13.57
N GLN A 329 -34.78 7.65 -14.61
CA GLN A 329 -34.41 8.53 -15.73
C GLN A 329 -35.61 8.94 -16.60
N GLN A 330 -36.54 8.02 -16.89
CA GLN A 330 -37.70 8.29 -17.75
C GLN A 330 -38.81 9.06 -17.02
N GLU A 331 -39.34 8.51 -15.93
CA GLU A 331 -40.48 9.11 -15.22
C GLU A 331 -40.03 10.26 -14.30
N GLY A 332 -38.77 10.24 -13.86
CA GLY A 332 -38.16 11.34 -13.13
C GLY A 332 -37.72 12.52 -14.00
N ALA A 333 -37.92 12.50 -15.32
CA ALA A 333 -37.46 13.56 -16.23
C ALA A 333 -38.06 14.97 -15.98
N LYS A 334 -39.16 15.07 -15.21
CA LYS A 334 -39.74 16.33 -14.73
C LYS A 334 -39.30 16.73 -13.32
N LEU A 335 -38.51 15.89 -12.66
CA LEU A 335 -38.08 16.02 -11.27
C LEU A 335 -36.56 16.18 -11.20
N ASN A 336 -36.08 16.98 -10.25
CA ASN A 336 -34.67 17.03 -9.91
C ASN A 336 -34.27 15.70 -9.24
N THR A 337 -33.57 14.84 -9.98
CA THR A 337 -33.33 13.43 -9.62
C THR A 337 -31.84 13.12 -9.57
N ALA A 338 -31.44 12.29 -8.61
CA ALA A 338 -30.08 11.75 -8.53
C ALA A 338 -30.05 10.32 -7.98
N ILE A 339 -29.01 9.58 -8.37
CA ILE A 339 -28.87 8.14 -8.13
C ILE A 339 -27.54 7.89 -7.40
N ILE A 340 -27.62 7.28 -6.21
CA ILE A 340 -26.43 6.79 -5.49
C ILE A 340 -26.26 5.30 -5.80
N ARG A 341 -25.09 4.90 -6.29
CA ARG A 341 -24.69 3.52 -6.55
C ARG A 341 -23.62 3.05 -5.55
N PRO A 342 -23.99 2.57 -4.36
CA PRO A 342 -23.04 1.95 -3.44
C PRO A 342 -22.56 0.59 -3.95
N SER A 343 -21.31 0.24 -3.62
CA SER A 343 -20.78 -1.11 -3.75
C SER A 343 -21.18 -2.01 -2.56
N ILE A 344 -20.29 -2.88 -2.05
CA ILE A 344 -20.61 -3.81 -0.95
C ILE A 344 -20.60 -3.03 0.37
N VAL A 345 -21.79 -2.60 0.81
CA VAL A 345 -21.92 -1.80 2.04
C VAL A 345 -21.57 -2.65 3.28
N GLY A 346 -20.47 -2.30 3.95
CA GLY A 346 -19.97 -2.94 5.16
C GLY A 346 -20.39 -2.22 6.45
N ALA A 347 -19.68 -2.48 7.54
CA ALA A 347 -19.86 -1.75 8.79
C ALA A 347 -19.52 -0.25 8.66
N SER A 348 -19.85 0.55 9.68
CA SER A 348 -19.39 1.94 9.75
C SER A 348 -17.88 2.03 9.97
N TRP A 349 -17.26 3.06 9.39
CA TRP A 349 -15.87 3.40 9.63
C TRP A 349 -15.71 4.36 10.81
N LYS A 350 -16.47 5.46 10.83
CA LYS A 350 -16.41 6.50 11.87
C LYS A 350 -17.73 6.63 12.64
N GLU A 351 -18.87 6.76 11.95
CA GLU A 351 -20.13 7.16 12.57
C GLU A 351 -21.27 6.11 12.51
N PRO A 352 -22.16 6.03 13.51
CA PRO A 352 -22.14 6.81 14.76
C PRO A 352 -21.00 6.40 15.72
N PHE A 353 -20.43 5.21 15.51
CA PHE A 353 -19.14 4.76 16.06
C PHE A 353 -18.52 3.71 15.13
N PRO A 354 -17.20 3.44 15.18
CA PRO A 354 -16.54 2.45 14.33
C PRO A 354 -17.09 1.02 14.50
N GLY A 355 -17.19 0.29 13.40
CA GLY A 355 -17.56 -1.13 13.39
C GLY A 355 -19.03 -1.42 13.71
N TRP A 356 -19.95 -0.45 13.60
CA TRP A 356 -21.38 -0.73 13.75
C TRP A 356 -21.92 -1.52 12.55
N ILE A 357 -22.62 -2.62 12.85
CA ILE A 357 -23.29 -3.50 11.89
C ILE A 357 -24.37 -4.28 12.64
N ASP A 358 -25.58 -4.41 12.09
CA ASP A 358 -26.74 -5.01 12.77
C ASP A 358 -27.30 -6.27 12.09
N ASN A 359 -26.66 -6.75 11.03
CA ASN A 359 -27.21 -7.78 10.16
C ASN A 359 -26.17 -8.78 9.62
N PHE A 360 -26.67 -9.95 9.23
CA PHE A 360 -25.89 -11.06 8.67
C PHE A 360 -25.73 -11.00 7.14
N ASN A 361 -26.20 -9.94 6.48
CA ASN A 361 -26.23 -9.87 5.01
C ASN A 361 -24.82 -9.61 4.45
N GLY A 362 -24.64 -9.93 3.16
CA GLY A 362 -23.37 -9.72 2.46
C GLY A 362 -22.17 -10.35 3.17
N PRO A 363 -21.03 -9.65 3.30
CA PRO A 363 -19.81 -10.22 3.86
C PRO A 363 -19.90 -10.50 5.36
N SER A 364 -20.76 -9.81 6.12
CA SER A 364 -20.92 -10.00 7.58
C SER A 364 -21.17 -11.46 7.97
N GLY A 365 -22.07 -12.14 7.25
CA GLY A 365 -22.39 -13.55 7.48
C GLY A 365 -21.23 -14.50 7.14
N LEU A 366 -20.43 -14.16 6.13
CA LEU A 366 -19.24 -14.93 5.73
C LEU A 366 -18.10 -14.77 6.74
N PHE A 367 -17.87 -13.55 7.24
CA PHE A 367 -16.86 -13.27 8.26
C PHE A 367 -17.19 -14.01 9.57
N ILE A 368 -18.45 -14.01 10.00
CA ILE A 368 -18.93 -14.82 11.13
C ILE A 368 -18.71 -16.32 10.88
N ALA A 369 -19.00 -16.83 9.68
CA ALA A 369 -18.79 -18.23 9.34
C ALA A 369 -17.30 -18.62 9.32
N ALA A 370 -16.40 -17.71 8.92
CA ALA A 370 -14.95 -17.86 9.00
C ALA A 370 -14.46 -17.86 10.45
N GLY A 371 -14.89 -16.88 11.26
CA GLY A 371 -14.52 -16.73 12.66
C GLY A 371 -15.00 -17.87 13.57
N LYS A 372 -16.14 -18.51 13.25
CA LYS A 372 -16.59 -19.76 13.92
C LYS A 372 -16.01 -21.03 13.30
N GLY A 373 -15.13 -20.94 12.28
CA GLY A 373 -14.50 -22.09 11.62
C GLY A 373 -15.45 -23.02 10.87
N ILE A 374 -16.62 -22.50 10.48
CA ILE A 374 -17.63 -23.20 9.68
C ILE A 374 -17.22 -23.10 8.20
N LEU A 375 -16.98 -21.89 7.71
CA LEU A 375 -16.33 -21.63 6.42
C LEU A 375 -14.87 -22.11 6.47
N ARG A 376 -14.34 -22.59 5.32
CA ARG A 376 -13.02 -23.24 5.18
C ARG A 376 -12.42 -23.03 3.79
N THR A 377 -13.26 -22.97 2.77
CA THR A 377 -12.90 -22.55 1.42
C THR A 377 -14.05 -21.78 0.81
N MET A 378 -13.75 -20.96 -0.20
CA MET A 378 -14.68 -20.21 -1.02
C MET A 378 -14.04 -20.01 -2.39
N ARG A 379 -14.86 -20.00 -3.46
CA ARG A 379 -14.37 -19.66 -4.79
C ARG A 379 -14.27 -18.14 -4.93
N ALA A 380 -13.05 -17.67 -5.19
CA ALA A 380 -12.70 -16.25 -5.29
C ALA A 380 -11.35 -16.11 -6.02
N SER A 381 -11.06 -14.90 -6.50
CA SER A 381 -9.71 -14.53 -6.97
C SER A 381 -9.03 -13.66 -5.91
N ASN A 382 -7.84 -14.06 -5.45
CA ASN A 382 -7.10 -13.30 -4.43
C ASN A 382 -6.74 -11.89 -4.89
N ASN A 383 -6.56 -11.71 -6.20
CA ASN A 383 -6.21 -10.46 -6.86
C ASN A 383 -7.45 -9.69 -7.36
N ALA A 384 -8.66 -10.18 -7.12
CA ALA A 384 -9.87 -9.42 -7.39
C ALA A 384 -10.10 -8.39 -6.28
N VAL A 385 -10.52 -7.19 -6.69
CA VAL A 385 -10.86 -6.08 -5.80
C VAL A 385 -12.16 -6.40 -5.05
N ALA A 386 -12.07 -6.32 -3.73
CA ALA A 386 -13.19 -6.39 -2.80
C ALA A 386 -13.71 -4.97 -2.55
N ASP A 387 -14.56 -4.48 -3.45
CA ASP A 387 -15.24 -3.17 -3.41
C ASP A 387 -16.17 -3.02 -2.19
N LEU A 388 -15.58 -2.94 -1.01
CA LEU A 388 -16.24 -2.71 0.28
C LEU A 388 -16.35 -1.20 0.53
N VAL A 389 -17.53 -0.71 0.90
CA VAL A 389 -17.74 0.70 1.24
C VAL A 389 -18.38 0.82 2.63
N PRO A 390 -17.87 1.68 3.55
CA PRO A 390 -18.48 1.85 4.86
C PRO A 390 -19.89 2.47 4.79
N VAL A 391 -20.82 2.04 5.64
CA VAL A 391 -22.23 2.52 5.58
C VAL A 391 -22.36 4.03 5.81
N ASP A 392 -21.49 4.62 6.63
CA ASP A 392 -21.43 6.05 6.91
C ASP A 392 -20.85 6.87 5.75
N VAL A 393 -19.91 6.31 4.98
CA VAL A 393 -19.44 6.92 3.71
C VAL A 393 -20.59 7.03 2.71
N VAL A 394 -21.39 5.97 2.55
CA VAL A 394 -22.57 5.99 1.65
C VAL A 394 -23.62 7.00 2.12
N VAL A 395 -23.90 7.04 3.42
CA VAL A 395 -24.90 7.97 3.99
C VAL A 395 -24.44 9.42 3.87
N ASN A 396 -23.17 9.72 4.14
CA ASN A 396 -22.60 11.06 3.97
C ASN A 396 -22.66 11.52 2.50
N THR A 397 -22.30 10.63 1.57
CA THR A 397 -22.44 10.85 0.12
C THR A 397 -23.91 11.14 -0.25
N THR A 398 -24.85 10.37 0.31
CA THR A 398 -26.29 10.48 0.02
C THR A 398 -26.87 11.82 0.48
N LEU A 399 -26.47 12.31 1.65
CA LEU A 399 -26.87 13.63 2.16
C LEU A 399 -26.21 14.78 1.37
N ALA A 400 -24.92 14.68 1.08
CA ALA A 400 -24.21 15.67 0.28
C ALA A 400 -24.75 15.76 -1.16
N ALA A 401 -25.05 14.63 -1.81
CA ALA A 401 -25.63 14.62 -3.16
C ALA A 401 -27.04 15.22 -3.20
N ALA A 402 -27.84 15.02 -2.15
CA ALA A 402 -29.17 15.64 -2.02
C ALA A 402 -29.09 17.16 -1.82
N TRP A 403 -28.13 17.63 -1.01
CA TRP A 403 -27.76 19.05 -0.89
C TRP A 403 -27.36 19.62 -2.25
N TYR A 404 -26.36 19.02 -2.90
CA TYR A 404 -25.79 19.53 -4.14
C TYR A 404 -26.83 19.59 -5.26
N SER A 405 -27.62 18.53 -5.46
CA SER A 405 -28.68 18.50 -6.44
C SER A 405 -29.79 19.51 -6.13
N GLY A 406 -30.22 19.64 -4.87
CA GLY A 406 -31.27 20.58 -4.49
C GLY A 406 -30.89 22.05 -4.70
N VAL A 407 -29.65 22.41 -4.36
CA VAL A 407 -29.08 23.76 -4.54
C VAL A 407 -28.81 24.07 -6.02
N ASN A 408 -28.11 23.18 -6.73
CA ASN A 408 -27.59 23.47 -8.07
C ASN A 408 -28.54 23.08 -9.22
N ARG A 409 -29.55 22.24 -8.93
CA ARG A 409 -30.59 21.78 -9.88
C ARG A 409 -30.03 21.34 -11.24
N PRO A 410 -29.14 20.32 -11.27
CA PRO A 410 -28.51 19.83 -12.49
C PRO A 410 -29.56 19.39 -13.52
N ARG A 411 -29.32 19.70 -14.80
CA ARG A 411 -30.25 19.41 -15.91
C ARG A 411 -30.39 17.92 -16.25
N ASN A 412 -29.38 17.13 -15.89
CA ASN A 412 -29.31 15.69 -16.12
C ASN A 412 -29.34 14.96 -14.77
N VAL A 413 -29.86 13.74 -14.75
CA VAL A 413 -29.85 12.86 -13.58
C VAL A 413 -28.39 12.62 -13.15
N MET A 414 -27.99 13.14 -11.99
CA MET A 414 -26.65 12.92 -11.45
C MET A 414 -26.53 11.50 -10.91
N VAL A 415 -25.51 10.77 -11.32
CA VAL A 415 -25.21 9.42 -10.82
C VAL A 415 -23.89 9.45 -10.06
N TYR A 416 -23.84 8.79 -8.90
CA TYR A 416 -22.67 8.77 -8.02
C TYR A 416 -22.26 7.32 -7.71
N ASN A 417 -21.14 6.87 -8.27
CA ASN A 417 -20.56 5.54 -8.04
C ASN A 417 -19.80 5.53 -6.70
N CYS A 418 -20.54 5.38 -5.60
CA CYS A 418 -20.00 5.31 -4.24
C CYS A 418 -19.26 3.99 -3.97
N THR A 419 -18.03 3.91 -4.47
CA THR A 419 -17.17 2.71 -4.57
C THR A 419 -15.77 3.01 -3.98
N THR A 420 -14.93 1.99 -3.83
CA THR A 420 -13.59 2.12 -3.24
C THR A 420 -12.46 1.65 -4.16
N GLY A 421 -12.72 0.68 -5.04
CA GLY A 421 -11.70 0.04 -5.88
C GLY A 421 -10.92 0.97 -6.80
N GLY A 422 -11.51 2.08 -7.24
CA GLY A 422 -10.85 3.07 -8.10
C GLY A 422 -10.01 4.13 -7.36
N THR A 423 -10.09 4.21 -6.03
CA THR A 423 -9.51 5.31 -5.24
C THR A 423 -8.72 4.86 -4.01
N ASN A 424 -9.04 3.69 -3.44
CA ASN A 424 -8.32 3.03 -2.36
C ASN A 424 -8.59 1.51 -2.47
N PRO A 425 -7.92 0.79 -3.39
CA PRO A 425 -8.20 -0.61 -3.67
C PRO A 425 -7.86 -1.52 -2.48
N PHE A 426 -8.61 -2.61 -2.38
CA PHE A 426 -8.46 -3.66 -1.36
C PHE A 426 -8.88 -4.99 -1.97
N HIS A 427 -8.11 -6.06 -1.78
CA HIS A 427 -8.29 -7.31 -2.53
C HIS A 427 -8.81 -8.46 -1.65
N TRP A 428 -9.48 -9.45 -2.24
CA TRP A 428 -10.06 -10.57 -1.48
C TRP A 428 -9.02 -11.40 -0.71
N GLY A 429 -7.76 -11.48 -1.18
CA GLY A 429 -6.67 -12.07 -0.40
C GLY A 429 -6.35 -11.32 0.90
N GLU A 430 -6.41 -9.99 0.87
CA GLU A 430 -6.21 -9.12 2.04
C GLU A 430 -7.40 -9.21 3.00
N VAL A 431 -8.63 -9.29 2.46
CA VAL A 431 -9.85 -9.58 3.24
C VAL A 431 -9.70 -10.90 4.01
N GLU A 432 -9.21 -11.97 3.37
CA GLU A 432 -8.95 -13.25 4.06
C GLU A 432 -7.95 -13.05 5.20
N TYR A 433 -6.81 -12.40 4.92
CA TYR A 433 -5.76 -12.17 5.91
C TYR A 433 -6.26 -11.36 7.12
N HIS A 434 -6.95 -10.24 6.92
CA HIS A 434 -7.43 -9.39 8.01
C HIS A 434 -8.55 -10.04 8.83
N VAL A 435 -9.51 -10.72 8.19
CA VAL A 435 -10.59 -11.43 8.88
C VAL A 435 -10.04 -12.60 9.71
N ILE A 436 -9.17 -13.42 9.11
CA ILE A 436 -8.62 -14.61 9.77
C ILE A 436 -7.60 -14.23 10.86
N SER A 437 -6.76 -13.21 10.66
CA SER A 437 -5.84 -12.73 11.70
C SER A 437 -6.59 -12.09 12.89
N THR A 438 -7.68 -11.37 12.63
CA THR A 438 -8.50 -10.78 13.70
C THR A 438 -9.21 -11.86 14.51
N PHE A 439 -9.92 -12.81 13.90
CA PHE A 439 -10.58 -13.88 14.68
C PHE A 439 -9.59 -14.91 15.28
N LYS A 440 -8.34 -14.99 14.83
CA LYS A 440 -7.27 -15.72 15.53
C LYS A 440 -6.83 -15.01 16.82
N ARG A 441 -6.84 -13.66 16.87
CA ARG A 441 -6.50 -12.82 18.05
C ARG A 441 -7.68 -12.64 19.00
N ASN A 442 -8.85 -12.29 18.47
CA ASN A 442 -10.07 -11.91 19.17
C ASN A 442 -11.23 -12.84 18.75
N PRO A 443 -11.30 -14.05 19.33
CA PRO A 443 -12.15 -15.11 18.78
C PRO A 443 -13.63 -15.00 19.13
N LEU A 444 -14.44 -15.49 18.19
CA LEU A 444 -15.87 -15.72 18.39
C LEU A 444 -16.12 -16.90 19.34
N GLU A 445 -17.17 -16.80 20.13
CA GLU A 445 -17.57 -17.83 21.08
C GLU A 445 -18.19 -19.04 20.39
N GLN A 446 -18.11 -20.19 21.07
CA GLN A 446 -18.62 -21.47 20.58
C GLN A 446 -18.14 -21.85 19.15
N ALA A 447 -16.98 -21.33 18.71
CA ALA A 447 -16.39 -21.65 17.41
C ALA A 447 -16.32 -23.17 17.19
N PHE A 448 -16.79 -23.65 16.05
CA PHE A 448 -16.82 -25.07 15.72
C PHE A 448 -15.42 -25.62 15.45
N ARG A 449 -14.57 -24.82 14.79
CA ARG A 449 -13.15 -25.10 14.52
C ARG A 449 -12.33 -23.81 14.65
N ARG A 450 -11.00 -23.91 14.69
CA ARG A 450 -10.14 -22.71 14.63
C ARG A 450 -10.32 -21.97 13.30
N PRO A 451 -10.38 -20.62 13.27
CA PRO A 451 -10.46 -19.85 12.03
C PRO A 451 -9.33 -20.23 11.07
N ASN A 452 -9.74 -20.71 9.90
CA ASN A 452 -8.91 -20.88 8.71
C ASN A 452 -9.87 -21.01 7.54
N VAL A 453 -9.77 -20.08 6.61
CA VAL A 453 -10.39 -20.12 5.29
C VAL A 453 -9.23 -20.08 4.29
N ASN A 454 -9.41 -20.70 3.14
CA ASN A 454 -8.51 -20.63 2.00
C ASN A 454 -9.36 -20.30 0.76
N LEU A 455 -9.21 -19.11 0.21
CA LEU A 455 -9.75 -18.73 -1.09
C LEU A 455 -9.07 -19.54 -2.21
N THR A 456 -9.80 -19.86 -3.27
CA THR A 456 -9.29 -20.62 -4.42
C THR A 456 -10.02 -20.26 -5.72
N SER A 457 -9.27 -20.07 -6.80
CA SER A 457 -9.82 -19.92 -8.16
C SER A 457 -10.13 -21.27 -8.81
N ASN A 458 -9.36 -22.32 -8.47
CA ASN A 458 -9.44 -23.66 -9.07
C ASN A 458 -10.73 -24.38 -8.67
N HIS A 459 -11.54 -24.74 -9.66
CA HIS A 459 -12.86 -25.35 -9.52
C HIS A 459 -12.82 -26.80 -8.97
N LEU A 460 -11.85 -27.63 -9.40
CA LEU A 460 -11.72 -29.00 -8.90
C LEU A 460 -11.27 -29.02 -7.44
N LEU A 461 -10.27 -28.19 -7.11
CA LEU A 461 -9.76 -28.03 -5.75
C LEU A 461 -10.83 -27.48 -4.80
N TYR A 462 -11.65 -26.54 -5.28
CA TYR A 462 -12.83 -26.04 -4.57
C TYR A 462 -13.79 -27.19 -4.21
N HIS A 463 -14.29 -27.97 -5.18
CA HIS A 463 -15.23 -29.06 -4.90
C HIS A 463 -14.67 -30.14 -3.97
N TYR A 464 -13.38 -30.46 -4.09
CA TYR A 464 -12.67 -31.33 -3.15
C TYR A 464 -12.73 -30.78 -1.71
N TRP A 465 -12.35 -29.52 -1.50
CA TRP A 465 -12.39 -28.91 -0.17
C TRP A 465 -13.82 -28.71 0.36
N ILE A 466 -14.80 -28.45 -0.50
CA ILE A 466 -16.23 -28.45 -0.13
C ILE A 466 -16.65 -29.83 0.41
N ALA A 467 -16.26 -30.92 -0.24
CA ALA A 467 -16.57 -32.27 0.22
C ALA A 467 -15.88 -32.60 1.56
N VAL A 468 -14.55 -32.44 1.62
CA VAL A 468 -13.72 -32.90 2.74
C VAL A 468 -13.76 -31.95 3.94
N SER A 469 -13.82 -30.63 3.73
CA SER A 469 -13.76 -29.63 4.80
C SER A 469 -15.12 -29.03 5.21
N HIS A 470 -16.18 -29.15 4.40
CA HIS A 470 -17.54 -28.75 4.80
C HIS A 470 -18.49 -29.94 4.98
N LYS A 471 -18.76 -30.71 3.92
CA LYS A 471 -19.84 -31.70 3.91
C LYS A 471 -19.56 -32.87 4.85
N ALA A 472 -18.42 -33.54 4.73
CA ALA A 472 -18.11 -34.71 5.56
C ALA A 472 -18.04 -34.40 7.08
N PRO A 473 -17.39 -33.33 7.57
CA PRO A 473 -17.38 -33.00 8.99
C PRO A 473 -18.77 -32.62 9.53
N ALA A 474 -19.62 -32.00 8.71
CA ALA A 474 -20.99 -31.67 9.09
C ALA A 474 -21.89 -32.90 9.18
N PHE A 475 -21.74 -33.86 8.24
CA PHE A 475 -22.44 -35.13 8.25
C PHE A 475 -22.06 -35.99 9.47
N LEU A 476 -20.76 -36.12 9.75
CA LEU A 476 -20.26 -36.84 10.94
C LEU A 476 -20.75 -36.20 12.26
N TYR A 477 -20.77 -34.87 12.33
CA TYR A 477 -21.29 -34.16 13.51
C TYR A 477 -22.81 -34.34 13.67
N ASP A 478 -23.59 -34.36 12.58
CA ASP A 478 -25.03 -34.63 12.63
C ASP A 478 -25.35 -36.10 12.94
N ILE A 479 -24.48 -37.06 12.60
CA ILE A 479 -24.56 -38.44 13.10
C ILE A 479 -24.31 -38.49 14.61
N TYR A 480 -23.26 -37.82 15.11
CA TYR A 480 -22.97 -37.71 16.54
C TYR A 480 -24.15 -37.06 17.31
N LEU A 481 -24.80 -36.04 16.75
CA LEU A 481 -26.01 -35.47 17.34
C LEU A 481 -27.14 -36.51 17.42
N ARG A 482 -27.45 -37.23 16.33
CA ARG A 482 -28.48 -38.30 16.34
C ARG A 482 -28.21 -39.36 17.40
N ILE A 483 -26.97 -39.84 17.51
CA ILE A 483 -26.55 -40.85 18.50
C ILE A 483 -26.68 -40.31 19.94
N THR A 484 -26.48 -39.01 20.14
CA THR A 484 -26.67 -38.34 21.45
C THR A 484 -28.10 -37.82 21.69
N GLY A 485 -29.10 -38.31 20.93
CA GLY A 485 -30.52 -37.95 21.09
C GLY A 485 -30.87 -36.53 20.64
N ARG A 486 -30.02 -35.87 19.85
CA ARG A 486 -30.15 -34.47 19.42
C ARG A 486 -30.48 -34.37 17.93
N SER A 487 -31.23 -33.34 17.56
CA SER A 487 -31.65 -33.12 16.18
C SER A 487 -30.48 -32.64 15.28
N PRO A 488 -30.37 -33.17 14.04
CA PRO A 488 -29.29 -32.79 13.11
C PRO A 488 -29.49 -31.35 12.59
N ARG A 489 -28.40 -30.58 12.58
CA ARG A 489 -28.40 -29.13 12.31
C ARG A 489 -27.20 -28.61 11.50
N MET A 490 -26.06 -29.31 11.50
CA MET A 490 -24.83 -28.83 10.86
C MET A 490 -24.90 -28.93 9.33
N MET A 491 -25.46 -30.01 8.78
CA MET A 491 -25.71 -30.10 7.33
C MET A 491 -26.67 -29.01 6.85
N LYS A 492 -27.73 -28.70 7.62
CA LYS A 492 -28.65 -27.58 7.33
C LYS A 492 -27.90 -26.22 7.32
N THR A 493 -26.91 -26.06 8.19
CA THR A 493 -26.08 -24.86 8.29
C THR A 493 -25.11 -24.75 7.10
N ILE A 494 -24.43 -25.84 6.75
CA ILE A 494 -23.53 -25.91 5.59
C ILE A 494 -24.27 -25.69 4.27
N THR A 495 -25.44 -26.31 4.06
CA THR A 495 -26.24 -26.09 2.84
C THR A 495 -26.69 -24.64 2.69
N ARG A 496 -27.02 -23.94 3.79
CA ARG A 496 -27.32 -22.49 3.76
C ARG A 496 -26.08 -21.67 3.40
N LEU A 497 -24.93 -21.99 4.00
CA LEU A 497 -23.65 -21.33 3.70
C LEU A 497 -23.24 -21.52 2.23
N HIS A 498 -23.38 -22.74 1.68
CA HIS A 498 -23.08 -23.02 0.27
C HIS A 498 -23.99 -22.24 -0.69
N LYS A 499 -25.30 -22.12 -0.40
CA LYS A 499 -26.19 -21.26 -1.19
C LYS A 499 -25.74 -19.79 -1.18
N ALA A 500 -25.34 -19.26 -0.02
CA ALA A 500 -24.82 -17.89 0.08
C ALA A 500 -23.50 -17.70 -0.67
N MET A 501 -22.59 -18.68 -0.62
CA MET A 501 -21.32 -18.66 -1.36
C MET A 501 -21.53 -18.64 -2.89
N MET A 502 -22.39 -19.51 -3.42
CA MET A 502 -22.67 -19.56 -4.87
C MET A 502 -23.25 -18.23 -5.40
N LEU A 503 -24.09 -17.57 -4.61
CA LEU A 503 -24.67 -16.26 -4.96
C LEU A 503 -23.66 -15.09 -4.91
N LEU A 504 -22.49 -15.30 -4.31
CA LEU A 504 -21.43 -14.31 -4.17
C LEU A 504 -20.22 -14.58 -5.08
N GLU A 505 -20.09 -15.81 -5.60
CA GLU A 505 -18.97 -16.28 -6.42
C GLU A 505 -18.62 -15.35 -7.61
N TYR A 506 -19.62 -14.76 -8.25
CA TYR A 506 -19.44 -13.79 -9.33
C TYR A 506 -18.77 -12.49 -8.86
N PHE A 507 -19.11 -12.01 -7.66
CA PHE A 507 -18.57 -10.79 -7.07
C PHE A 507 -17.20 -11.00 -6.38
N THR A 508 -16.91 -12.23 -5.94
CA THR A 508 -15.61 -12.60 -5.36
C THR A 508 -14.56 -13.04 -6.40
N SER A 509 -14.96 -13.23 -7.66
CA SER A 509 -14.08 -13.71 -8.74
C SER A 509 -13.80 -12.69 -9.86
N ASN A 510 -14.52 -11.56 -9.89
CA ASN A 510 -14.39 -10.52 -10.92
C ASN A 510 -14.02 -9.16 -10.28
N SER A 511 -13.69 -8.17 -11.12
CA SER A 511 -13.39 -6.80 -10.68
C SER A 511 -13.76 -5.80 -11.76
N TRP A 512 -14.04 -4.57 -11.33
CA TRP A 512 -14.66 -3.52 -12.13
C TRP A 512 -13.88 -2.22 -12.07
N ILE A 513 -14.00 -1.42 -13.13
CA ILE A 513 -13.45 -0.06 -13.21
C ILE A 513 -14.63 0.91 -13.10
N TRP A 514 -14.67 1.67 -12.01
CA TRP A 514 -15.72 2.64 -11.70
C TRP A 514 -15.22 4.05 -12.02
N ASN A 515 -15.93 4.80 -12.87
CA ASN A 515 -15.74 6.25 -12.90
C ASN A 515 -16.28 6.84 -11.58
N THR A 516 -15.59 7.83 -11.00
CA THR A 516 -15.92 8.50 -9.73
C THR A 516 -15.70 10.02 -9.79
N GLU A 517 -15.77 10.61 -10.99
CA GLU A 517 -15.66 12.05 -11.23
C GLU A 517 -16.72 12.86 -10.46
N ASN A 518 -17.98 12.41 -10.44
CA ASN A 518 -19.06 13.08 -9.70
C ASN A 518 -18.86 12.97 -8.18
N MET A 519 -18.31 11.86 -7.68
CA MET A 519 -17.92 11.73 -6.27
C MET A 519 -16.82 12.74 -5.90
N THR A 520 -15.83 12.92 -6.77
CA THR A 520 -14.71 13.84 -6.58
C THR A 520 -15.16 15.30 -6.68
N MET A 521 -16.00 15.63 -7.67
CA MET A 521 -16.69 16.90 -7.80
C MET A 521 -17.49 17.23 -6.53
N LEU A 522 -18.31 16.29 -6.04
CA LEU A 522 -19.17 16.50 -4.87
C LEU A 522 -18.35 16.79 -3.61
N MET A 523 -17.26 16.05 -3.38
CA MET A 523 -16.34 16.33 -2.28
C MET A 523 -15.72 17.73 -2.42
N ASN A 524 -15.31 18.14 -3.61
CA ASN A 524 -14.67 19.44 -3.81
C ASN A 524 -15.60 20.63 -3.48
N GLN A 525 -16.89 20.52 -3.78
CA GLN A 525 -17.91 21.55 -3.51
C GLN A 525 -18.19 21.81 -2.02
N LEU A 526 -17.85 20.88 -1.13
CA LEU A 526 -18.11 21.05 0.30
C LEU A 526 -17.21 22.12 0.95
N ASN A 527 -17.78 22.95 1.82
CA ASN A 527 -17.00 23.83 2.71
C ASN A 527 -16.19 22.99 3.73
N PRO A 528 -15.15 23.55 4.39
CA PRO A 528 -14.28 22.77 5.28
C PRO A 528 -14.99 22.09 6.47
N GLN A 529 -16.08 22.67 6.98
CA GLN A 529 -16.83 22.10 8.09
C GLN A 529 -17.75 20.95 7.65
N ASP A 530 -18.33 21.04 6.45
CA ASP A 530 -19.09 19.93 5.85
C ASP A 530 -18.17 18.80 5.39
N LYS A 531 -16.96 19.10 4.88
CA LYS A 531 -15.91 18.09 4.61
C LYS A 531 -15.58 17.26 5.86
N LYS A 532 -15.60 17.89 7.04
CA LYS A 532 -15.37 17.23 8.34
C LYS A 532 -16.61 16.47 8.82
N THR A 533 -17.79 17.07 8.73
CA THR A 533 -19.06 16.51 9.28
C THR A 533 -19.64 15.39 8.41
N PHE A 534 -19.54 15.51 7.08
CA PHE A 534 -20.08 14.58 6.09
C PHE A 534 -18.95 13.98 5.25
N ASN A 535 -17.85 13.58 5.88
CA ASN A 535 -16.70 13.00 5.17
C ASN A 535 -17.07 11.68 4.46
N PHE A 536 -16.83 11.62 3.15
CA PHE A 536 -16.87 10.40 2.33
C PHE A 536 -15.58 10.19 1.50
N ASP A 537 -14.48 10.87 1.86
CA ASP A 537 -13.17 10.62 1.24
C ASP A 537 -12.59 9.29 1.74
N VAL A 538 -12.64 8.28 0.88
CA VAL A 538 -12.19 6.91 1.16
C VAL A 538 -10.67 6.74 1.05
N ARG A 539 -9.91 7.71 0.52
CA ARG A 539 -8.43 7.66 0.49
C ARG A 539 -7.82 7.70 1.89
N GLN A 540 -8.59 8.22 2.85
CA GLN A 540 -8.26 8.28 4.28
C GLN A 540 -8.58 6.97 5.04
N LEU A 541 -9.14 5.94 4.38
CA LEU A 541 -9.59 4.70 5.02
C LEU A 541 -8.44 3.69 5.18
N HIS A 542 -8.02 3.44 6.43
CA HIS A 542 -7.04 2.40 6.73
C HIS A 542 -7.69 1.01 6.85
N TRP A 543 -7.53 0.18 5.81
CA TRP A 543 -8.17 -1.14 5.70
C TRP A 543 -7.91 -2.08 6.88
N ALA A 544 -6.69 -2.11 7.41
CA ALA A 544 -6.33 -2.99 8.53
C ALA A 544 -7.16 -2.67 9.80
N GLU A 545 -7.32 -1.38 10.12
CA GLU A 545 -8.11 -0.93 11.27
C GLU A 545 -9.60 -1.12 11.03
N TYR A 546 -10.09 -0.72 9.84
CA TYR A 546 -11.49 -0.89 9.45
C TYR A 546 -11.94 -2.35 9.51
N MET A 547 -11.12 -3.29 9.02
CA MET A 547 -11.44 -4.71 9.03
C MET A 547 -11.37 -5.35 10.42
N GLU A 548 -10.47 -4.89 11.30
CA GLU A 548 -10.49 -5.31 12.71
C GLU A 548 -11.74 -4.78 13.42
N ASN A 549 -12.06 -3.50 13.26
CA ASN A 549 -13.28 -2.88 13.81
C ASN A 549 -14.56 -3.54 13.29
N TYR A 550 -14.65 -3.87 11.99
CA TYR A 550 -15.79 -4.60 11.41
C TYR A 550 -15.89 -6.01 12.00
N CYS A 551 -14.79 -6.77 12.07
CA CYS A 551 -14.81 -8.10 12.68
C CYS A 551 -15.25 -8.07 14.15
N MET A 552 -14.74 -7.12 14.94
CA MET A 552 -15.18 -6.89 16.32
C MET A 552 -16.64 -6.43 16.41
N GLY A 553 -17.11 -5.64 15.45
CA GLY A 553 -18.49 -5.26 15.25
C GLY A 553 -19.43 -6.46 15.10
N THR A 554 -19.08 -7.42 14.23
CA THR A 554 -19.88 -8.64 14.07
C THR A 554 -19.96 -9.48 15.34
N LYS A 555 -18.90 -9.51 16.17
CA LYS A 555 -18.93 -10.12 17.50
C LYS A 555 -19.92 -9.39 18.43
N LYS A 556 -19.74 -8.07 18.57
CA LYS A 556 -20.41 -7.25 19.59
C LYS A 556 -21.89 -6.94 19.28
N TYR A 557 -22.25 -6.75 18.01
CA TYR A 557 -23.55 -6.21 17.61
C TYR A 557 -24.43 -7.18 16.79
N VAL A 558 -23.82 -8.13 16.07
CA VAL A 558 -24.57 -9.13 15.25
C VAL A 558 -24.71 -10.47 15.99
N LEU A 559 -23.70 -10.85 16.77
CA LEU A 559 -23.72 -12.06 17.60
C LEU A 559 -24.06 -11.77 19.08
N ASN A 560 -24.09 -10.51 19.50
CA ASN A 560 -24.28 -10.07 20.89
C ASN A 560 -23.31 -10.73 21.89
N GLU A 561 -22.09 -11.05 21.45
CA GLU A 561 -21.06 -11.65 22.28
C GLU A 561 -20.23 -10.55 22.97
N GLU A 562 -20.11 -10.61 24.30
CA GLU A 562 -19.35 -9.62 25.06
C GLU A 562 -17.82 -9.76 24.92
N MET A 563 -17.12 -8.67 25.24
CA MET A 563 -15.65 -8.68 25.38
C MET A 563 -15.19 -9.47 26.62
N SER A 564 -16.04 -9.58 27.64
CA SER A 564 -15.83 -10.40 28.85
C SER A 564 -15.64 -11.90 28.52
N GLY A 565 -16.26 -12.40 27.46
CA GLY A 565 -16.17 -13.79 27.00
C GLY A 565 -14.85 -14.17 26.31
N LEU A 566 -14.00 -13.20 25.93
CA LEU A 566 -12.77 -13.45 25.17
C LEU A 566 -11.79 -14.45 25.82
N PRO A 567 -11.54 -14.46 27.14
CA PRO A 567 -10.67 -15.47 27.76
C PRO A 567 -11.23 -16.90 27.62
N ALA A 568 -12.55 -17.06 27.73
CA ALA A 568 -13.21 -18.36 27.55
C ALA A 568 -13.14 -18.81 26.08
N ALA A 569 -13.39 -17.90 25.13
CA ALA A 569 -13.26 -18.18 23.69
C ALA A 569 -11.80 -18.55 23.29
N ARG A 570 -10.79 -17.85 23.83
CA ARG A 570 -9.37 -18.20 23.66
C ARG A 570 -9.04 -19.58 24.26
N LYS A 571 -9.55 -19.90 25.45
CA LYS A 571 -9.40 -21.23 26.09
C LYS A 571 -10.03 -22.35 25.23
N HIS A 572 -11.21 -22.10 24.66
CA HIS A 572 -11.88 -23.02 23.73
C HIS A 572 -11.09 -23.23 22.43
N LEU A 573 -10.58 -22.17 21.79
CA LEU A 573 -9.71 -22.31 20.61
C LEU A 573 -8.39 -23.04 20.90
N ASN A 574 -7.87 -22.97 22.12
CA ASN A 574 -6.69 -23.74 22.53
C ASN A 574 -7.03 -25.21 22.80
N LYS A 575 -8.21 -25.52 23.36
CA LYS A 575 -8.74 -26.90 23.41
C LYS A 575 -8.88 -27.48 22.00
N LEU A 576 -9.47 -26.74 21.05
CA LEU A 576 -9.59 -27.16 19.65
C LEU A 576 -8.23 -27.33 18.93
N ARG A 577 -7.22 -26.50 19.27
CA ARG A 577 -5.84 -26.69 18.80
C ARG A 577 -5.27 -28.03 19.27
N ASN A 578 -5.38 -28.30 20.56
CA ASN A 578 -4.81 -29.49 21.17
C ASN A 578 -5.55 -30.77 20.70
N ILE A 579 -6.86 -30.69 20.46
CA ILE A 579 -7.63 -31.77 19.80
C ILE A 579 -7.11 -32.04 18.38
N ARG A 580 -6.85 -31.01 17.57
CA ARG A 580 -6.26 -31.18 16.22
C ARG A 580 -4.89 -31.84 16.29
N TYR A 581 -4.00 -31.38 17.18
CA TYR A 581 -2.67 -31.99 17.32
C TYR A 581 -2.75 -33.44 17.81
N GLY A 582 -3.60 -33.76 18.79
CA GLY A 582 -3.83 -35.13 19.25
C GLY A 582 -4.36 -36.04 18.14
N PHE A 583 -5.36 -35.58 17.38
CA PHE A 583 -5.88 -36.33 16.22
C PHE A 583 -4.81 -36.55 15.15
N ASN A 584 -4.06 -35.51 14.77
CA ASN A 584 -2.97 -35.64 13.80
C ASN A 584 -1.88 -36.61 14.29
N THR A 585 -1.51 -36.55 15.57
CA THR A 585 -0.50 -37.45 16.16
C THR A 585 -0.99 -38.91 16.14
N ILE A 586 -2.25 -39.16 16.51
CA ILE A 586 -2.85 -40.50 16.43
C ILE A 586 -2.92 -40.99 14.97
N LEU A 587 -3.28 -40.12 14.02
CA LEU A 587 -3.31 -40.45 12.59
C LEU A 587 -1.91 -40.85 12.09
N VAL A 588 -0.87 -40.08 12.43
CA VAL A 588 0.53 -40.40 12.09
C VAL A 588 0.95 -41.73 12.73
N ILE A 589 0.64 -41.98 14.00
CA ILE A 589 0.94 -43.26 14.67
C ILE A 589 0.22 -44.44 14.01
N LEU A 590 -1.03 -44.27 13.56
CA LEU A 590 -1.78 -45.32 12.86
C LEU A 590 -1.21 -45.59 11.46
N ILE A 591 -0.91 -44.55 10.68
CA ILE A 591 -0.24 -44.66 9.37
C ILE A 591 1.13 -45.34 9.53
N TRP A 592 1.92 -44.93 10.52
CA TRP A 592 3.23 -45.50 10.83
C TRP A 592 3.14 -46.97 11.24
N ARG A 593 2.15 -47.36 12.05
CA ARG A 593 1.88 -48.76 12.39
C ARG A 593 1.49 -49.61 11.18
N ILE A 594 0.67 -49.08 10.27
CA ILE A 594 0.30 -49.76 9.01
C ILE A 594 1.53 -49.91 8.10
N PHE A 595 2.38 -48.87 8.03
CA PHE A 595 3.63 -48.88 7.27
C PHE A 595 4.63 -49.91 7.81
N ILE A 596 4.85 -49.95 9.13
CA ILE A 596 5.66 -51.00 9.79
C ILE A 596 5.05 -52.40 9.61
N ALA A 597 3.72 -52.54 9.64
CA ALA A 597 3.09 -53.83 9.39
C ALA A 597 3.34 -54.36 7.96
N ARG A 598 3.51 -53.48 6.96
CA ARG A 598 3.69 -53.86 5.55
C ARG A 598 5.10 -53.72 4.97
N SER A 599 6.02 -53.01 5.65
CA SER A 599 7.41 -52.87 5.20
C SER A 599 8.40 -53.57 6.15
N GLN A 600 9.15 -54.54 5.60
CA GLN A 600 10.25 -55.21 6.32
C GLN A 600 11.34 -54.21 6.72
N MET A 601 11.65 -53.24 5.84
CA MET A 601 12.63 -52.19 6.12
C MET A 601 12.18 -51.30 7.30
N ALA A 602 10.91 -50.93 7.36
CA ALA A 602 10.36 -50.13 8.46
C ALA A 602 10.34 -50.92 9.79
N ARG A 603 10.12 -52.25 9.77
CA ARG A 603 10.32 -53.10 10.95
C ARG A 603 11.76 -53.06 11.44
N ASN A 604 12.72 -53.28 10.53
CA ASN A 604 14.14 -53.36 10.89
C ASN A 604 14.62 -52.04 11.51
N ILE A 605 14.25 -50.90 10.92
CA ILE A 605 14.54 -49.57 11.48
C ILE A 605 13.87 -49.39 12.85
N TRP A 606 12.60 -49.81 13.01
CA TRP A 606 11.90 -49.70 14.30
C TRP A 606 12.54 -50.54 15.41
N TYR A 607 13.05 -51.74 15.11
CA TYR A 607 13.80 -52.53 16.09
C TYR A 607 15.18 -51.93 16.39
N PHE A 608 15.90 -51.46 15.37
CA PHE A 608 17.22 -50.83 15.51
C PHE A 608 17.19 -49.58 16.40
N VAL A 609 16.12 -48.77 16.32
CA VAL A 609 15.93 -47.56 17.15
C VAL A 609 15.51 -47.88 18.60
N ASN A 610 15.12 -49.13 18.91
CA ASN A 610 14.62 -49.53 20.23
C ASN A 610 15.48 -50.61 20.93
N TRP A 611 16.69 -50.93 20.45
CA TRP A 611 17.59 -51.88 21.13
C TRP A 611 18.50 -51.17 22.15
N PRO A 612 18.48 -51.53 23.45
CA PRO A 612 19.15 -50.76 24.50
C PRO A 612 20.52 -51.35 24.89
N GLU A 613 21.48 -51.45 23.96
CA GLU A 613 22.78 -52.06 24.25
C GLU A 613 23.94 -51.51 23.39
N ILE A 614 25.18 -51.67 23.89
CA ILE A 614 26.47 -51.16 23.36
C ILE A 614 26.78 -49.70 23.73
N LEU A 615 27.33 -49.53 24.94
CA LEU A 615 28.34 -48.52 25.25
C LEU A 615 29.71 -49.20 25.35
N HIS A 616 30.58 -48.98 24.38
CA HIS A 616 32.06 -48.89 24.46
C HIS A 616 32.63 -49.07 23.05
N GLY A 617 33.43 -48.12 22.58
CA GLY A 617 33.84 -48.06 21.17
C GLY A 617 35.26 -48.53 20.90
N GLN A 618 35.65 -48.43 19.63
CA GLN A 618 37.02 -48.13 19.21
C GLN A 618 36.99 -47.38 17.87
N HIS A 619 38.00 -46.54 17.62
CA HIS A 619 38.17 -45.81 16.36
C HIS A 619 38.87 -46.69 15.31
N SER A 620 38.34 -46.72 14.08
CA SER A 620 39.17 -46.62 12.87
C SER A 620 38.34 -46.33 11.61
N SER A 621 38.59 -45.17 11.02
CA SER A 621 38.44 -44.80 9.60
C SER A 621 37.72 -45.76 8.63
N ALA A 622 36.54 -45.35 8.17
CA ALA A 622 36.06 -45.60 6.81
C ALA A 622 35.18 -44.41 6.36
N HIS A 623 35.52 -43.76 5.24
CA HIS A 623 34.65 -42.74 4.66
C HIS A 623 33.41 -43.39 4.06
N ASN A 624 32.23 -42.84 4.33
CA ASN A 624 31.04 -43.04 3.50
C ASN A 624 30.12 -41.82 3.61
N TYR A 625 29.70 -41.32 2.46
CA TYR A 625 28.84 -40.14 2.34
C TYR A 625 27.38 -40.50 2.65
N VAL A 626 26.64 -39.56 3.23
CA VAL A 626 25.16 -39.59 3.24
C VAL A 626 24.69 -38.32 2.56
N VAL A 627 24.16 -38.47 1.34
CA VAL A 627 23.64 -37.37 0.53
C VAL A 627 22.22 -37.03 1.01
N ASP A 628 22.00 -35.78 1.39
CA ASP A 628 20.68 -35.19 1.57
C ASP A 628 20.18 -34.67 0.20
N PRO A 629 18.88 -34.74 -0.15
CA PRO A 629 18.41 -34.63 -1.54
C PRO A 629 18.44 -33.20 -2.15
N TYR A 630 19.28 -32.31 -1.61
CA TYR A 630 19.50 -30.94 -2.06
C TYR A 630 20.96 -30.61 -2.41
N GLY A 631 21.91 -31.53 -2.19
CA GLY A 631 23.28 -31.39 -2.71
C GLY A 631 24.15 -30.26 -2.12
N ILE A 632 23.72 -29.61 -1.04
CA ILE A 632 24.51 -28.55 -0.37
C ILE A 632 25.53 -29.17 0.59
N GLU A 633 26.81 -28.91 0.37
CA GLU A 633 27.87 -29.29 1.31
C GLU A 633 27.81 -28.44 2.59
N VAL A 634 27.77 -29.11 3.75
CA VAL A 634 27.89 -28.44 5.05
C VAL A 634 29.37 -28.32 5.41
N LEU A 635 30.01 -27.23 4.97
CA LEU A 635 31.37 -26.88 5.38
C LEU A 635 31.43 -26.69 6.89
N SER A 636 32.23 -27.51 7.57
CA SER A 636 32.30 -27.58 9.04
C SER A 636 33.15 -26.48 9.69
N GLU A 637 33.59 -25.48 8.94
CA GLU A 637 34.49 -24.41 9.40
C GLU A 637 33.83 -23.01 9.37
N ALA A 638 32.51 -22.92 9.11
CA ALA A 638 31.85 -21.68 8.67
C ALA A 638 30.94 -20.98 9.70
N CYS A 639 30.98 -21.34 10.98
CA CYS A 639 30.17 -20.71 12.04
C CYS A 639 30.95 -20.54 13.37
N THR A 640 32.28 -20.41 13.32
CA THR A 640 33.18 -20.65 14.46
C THR A 640 33.13 -19.63 15.59
N GLU A 641 32.48 -18.48 15.38
CA GLU A 641 32.36 -17.36 16.32
C GLU A 641 31.00 -17.35 17.04
N PHE A 642 30.06 -18.21 16.59
CA PHE A 642 28.70 -18.33 17.14
C PHE A 642 28.74 -19.02 18.51
N VAL A 643 27.95 -18.52 19.47
CA VAL A 643 27.74 -19.20 20.75
C VAL A 643 26.28 -19.40 21.13
N SER A 644 26.02 -20.58 21.68
CA SER A 644 24.72 -21.05 22.14
C SER A 644 24.47 -20.63 23.59
N LEU A 645 23.56 -19.68 23.81
CA LEU A 645 23.14 -19.28 25.16
C LEU A 645 22.13 -20.29 25.69
N LYS A 646 22.51 -21.00 26.76
CA LYS A 646 21.75 -22.09 27.37
C LYS A 646 21.14 -21.66 28.71
N ARG A 647 19.81 -21.64 28.79
CA ARG A 647 19.05 -21.48 30.04
C ARG A 647 18.71 -22.86 30.59
N ARG A 648 19.32 -23.26 31.72
CA ARG A 648 19.17 -24.61 32.31
C ARG A 648 19.45 -25.74 31.29
N GLN A 649 20.61 -25.68 30.62
CA GLN A 649 21.03 -26.64 29.58
C GLN A 649 20.09 -26.74 28.37
N LYS A 650 19.34 -25.68 28.04
CA LYS A 650 18.56 -25.57 26.80
C LYS A 650 18.89 -24.27 26.08
N HIS A 651 19.33 -24.39 24.83
CA HIS A 651 19.53 -23.27 23.92
C HIS A 651 18.26 -22.41 23.81
N PHE A 652 18.40 -21.09 23.83
CA PHE A 652 17.29 -20.14 23.66
C PHE A 652 17.63 -18.83 22.92
N CYS A 653 18.91 -18.47 22.85
CA CYS A 653 19.47 -17.33 22.12
C CYS A 653 20.86 -17.69 21.56
N GLY A 654 21.34 -16.89 20.62
CA GLY A 654 22.71 -16.87 20.12
C GLY A 654 23.56 -15.78 20.77
N GLY A 655 24.81 -15.71 20.35
CA GLY A 655 25.81 -14.72 20.75
C GLY A 655 27.00 -14.79 19.80
N THR A 656 27.88 -13.79 19.87
CA THR A 656 29.13 -13.73 19.10
C THR A 656 30.33 -13.54 20.03
N ILE A 657 31.42 -14.30 19.84
CA ILE A 657 32.66 -14.15 20.61
C ILE A 657 33.44 -12.93 20.11
N VAL A 658 33.77 -11.99 21.00
CA VAL A 658 34.57 -10.78 20.68
C VAL A 658 35.85 -10.65 21.54
N SER A 659 36.05 -11.58 22.46
CA SER A 659 37.29 -11.83 23.21
C SER A 659 37.12 -13.16 23.94
N ALA A 660 38.22 -13.81 24.34
CA ALA A 660 38.19 -15.10 25.05
C ALA A 660 37.30 -15.08 26.30
N GLN A 661 37.02 -13.91 26.89
CA GLN A 661 36.15 -13.76 28.06
C GLN A 661 34.87 -12.95 27.83
N TRP A 662 34.59 -12.52 26.59
CA TRP A 662 33.50 -11.59 26.29
C TRP A 662 32.69 -12.01 25.06
N VAL A 663 31.36 -11.97 25.23
CA VAL A 663 30.38 -12.32 24.19
C VAL A 663 29.38 -11.18 24.02
N VAL A 664 29.13 -10.78 22.78
CA VAL A 664 28.03 -9.88 22.39
C VAL A 664 26.75 -10.71 22.19
N THR A 665 25.60 -10.21 22.63
CA THR A 665 24.28 -10.81 22.38
C THR A 665 23.19 -9.73 22.39
N ALA A 666 21.96 -10.07 22.03
CA ALA A 666 20.82 -9.15 22.09
C ALA A 666 20.39 -8.89 23.55
N ALA A 667 20.09 -7.64 23.89
CA ALA A 667 19.71 -7.28 25.27
C ALA A 667 18.39 -7.92 25.72
N HIS A 668 17.49 -8.23 24.79
CA HIS A 668 16.25 -8.95 25.08
C HIS A 668 16.50 -10.37 25.63
N CYS A 669 17.62 -11.01 25.26
CA CYS A 669 18.00 -12.34 25.78
C CYS A 669 18.38 -12.31 27.27
N VAL A 670 18.75 -11.15 27.83
CA VAL A 670 19.18 -10.96 29.23
C VAL A 670 18.26 -10.02 30.02
N LEU A 671 16.96 -10.04 29.74
CA LEU A 671 15.94 -9.27 30.47
C LEU A 671 15.68 -9.76 31.91
N ASP A 672 15.77 -11.06 32.15
CA ASP A 672 15.44 -11.70 33.44
C ASP A 672 16.55 -11.44 34.49
N ARG A 673 16.19 -10.79 35.60
CA ARG A 673 17.16 -10.38 36.65
C ARG A 673 17.89 -11.54 37.32
N ASN A 674 17.32 -12.75 37.29
CA ASN A 674 17.93 -13.95 37.90
C ASN A 674 18.70 -14.80 36.88
N ILE A 675 18.81 -14.38 35.61
CA ILE A 675 19.30 -15.22 34.52
C ILE A 675 20.72 -15.75 34.75
N LEU A 676 21.60 -14.94 35.36
CA LEU A 676 23.00 -15.27 35.64
C LEU A 676 23.18 -16.56 36.48
N GLN A 677 22.20 -16.93 37.31
CA GLN A 677 22.27 -18.14 38.14
C GLN A 677 22.12 -19.46 37.35
N TYR A 678 21.75 -19.39 36.07
CA TYR A 678 21.46 -20.57 35.24
C TYR A 678 21.69 -20.33 33.74
N LEU A 679 22.51 -19.33 33.40
CA LEU A 679 22.92 -18.97 32.05
C LEU A 679 24.36 -19.43 31.80
N ASN A 680 24.49 -20.41 30.92
CA ASN A 680 25.76 -20.84 30.38
C ASN A 680 25.86 -20.44 28.91
N VAL A 681 27.06 -20.19 28.43
CA VAL A 681 27.38 -19.97 27.02
C VAL A 681 28.19 -21.17 26.52
N THR A 682 27.78 -21.81 25.43
CA THR A 682 28.54 -22.89 24.78
C THR A 682 29.08 -22.42 23.44
N ALA A 683 30.40 -22.57 23.25
CA ALA A 683 31.08 -22.38 21.97
C ALA A 683 31.42 -23.75 21.35
N GLY A 684 31.43 -23.81 20.01
CA GLY A 684 31.74 -25.05 19.27
C GLY A 684 30.64 -26.11 19.29
N GLU A 685 29.38 -25.72 19.51
CA GLU A 685 28.19 -26.60 19.45
C GLU A 685 27.45 -26.38 18.12
N HIS A 686 27.56 -27.31 17.18
CA HIS A 686 26.95 -27.23 15.84
C HIS A 686 25.76 -28.17 15.66
N ASP A 687 25.50 -29.12 16.58
CA ASP A 687 24.30 -29.98 16.56
C ASP A 687 23.75 -30.24 17.97
N LEU A 688 22.62 -29.60 18.29
CA LEU A 688 21.90 -29.64 19.58
C LEU A 688 21.36 -31.04 19.98
N ARG A 689 21.70 -32.10 19.26
CA ARG A 689 21.34 -33.50 19.54
C ARG A 689 22.48 -34.31 20.19
N ILE A 690 23.72 -33.90 19.98
CA ILE A 690 24.93 -34.62 20.40
C ILE A 690 25.77 -33.71 21.31
N ARG A 691 26.96 -34.19 21.69
CA ARG A 691 27.99 -33.34 22.27
C ARG A 691 29.26 -33.50 21.45
N GLU A 692 29.79 -32.41 20.92
CA GLU A 692 30.91 -32.42 19.97
C GLU A 692 32.28 -32.32 20.67
N ASN A 693 33.29 -32.95 20.08
CA ASN A 693 34.67 -32.93 20.59
C ASN A 693 35.31 -31.57 20.30
N GLY A 694 35.11 -30.64 21.23
CA GLY A 694 35.56 -29.25 21.12
C GLY A 694 34.69 -28.28 21.93
N GLU A 695 33.45 -28.69 22.27
CA GLU A 695 32.50 -27.86 23.01
C GLU A 695 33.05 -27.35 24.34
N GLN A 696 33.10 -26.01 24.46
CA GLN A 696 33.44 -25.32 25.70
C GLN A 696 32.20 -24.61 26.25
N THR A 697 31.78 -24.98 27.45
CA THR A 697 30.65 -24.36 28.16
C THR A 697 31.15 -23.57 29.35
N LEU A 698 30.95 -22.24 29.34
CA LEU A 698 31.33 -21.33 30.42
C LEU A 698 30.10 -20.66 31.06
N PRO A 699 30.06 -20.48 32.40
CA PRO A 699 29.02 -19.70 33.05
C PRO A 699 29.25 -18.19 32.87
N VAL A 700 28.18 -17.39 32.95
CA VAL A 700 28.25 -15.92 32.83
C VAL A 700 28.46 -15.27 34.19
N LYS A 701 29.57 -14.55 34.36
CA LYS A 701 29.96 -13.83 35.59
C LYS A 701 29.04 -12.63 35.84
N TYR A 702 28.80 -11.83 34.80
CA TYR A 702 27.83 -10.73 34.79
C TYR A 702 27.46 -10.35 33.35
N ALA A 703 26.35 -9.62 33.18
CA ALA A 703 25.89 -9.11 31.90
C ALA A 703 25.65 -7.60 31.97
N ILE A 704 26.23 -6.86 31.03
CA ILE A 704 26.03 -5.41 30.84
C ILE A 704 25.05 -5.23 29.69
N LYS A 705 23.87 -4.66 29.95
CA LYS A 705 22.94 -4.21 28.90
C LYS A 705 23.21 -2.75 28.57
N HIS A 706 23.01 -2.35 27.32
CA HIS A 706 23.06 -0.93 26.98
C HIS A 706 22.01 -0.15 27.80
N PRO A 707 22.36 0.98 28.46
CA PRO A 707 21.48 1.64 29.44
C PRO A 707 20.17 2.17 28.82
N ASN A 708 20.20 2.57 27.55
CA ASN A 708 19.04 3.09 26.81
C ASN A 708 18.11 1.99 26.23
N PHE A 709 18.30 0.71 26.57
CA PHE A 709 17.48 -0.39 26.05
C PHE A 709 16.09 -0.46 26.73
N ASP A 710 15.03 -0.26 25.94
CA ASP A 710 13.65 -0.59 26.33
C ASP A 710 13.18 -1.84 25.57
N PRO A 711 12.68 -2.90 26.24
CA PRO A 711 12.03 -4.04 25.57
C PRO A 711 10.72 -3.69 24.85
N ARG A 712 10.18 -2.47 24.99
CA ARG A 712 9.07 -1.94 24.20
C ARG A 712 9.56 -1.49 22.83
N ARG A 713 8.79 -1.77 21.78
CA ARG A 713 9.13 -1.38 20.40
C ARG A 713 9.07 0.15 20.22
N PRO A 714 9.96 0.75 19.40
CA PRO A 714 11.04 0.11 18.63
C PRO A 714 12.19 -0.37 19.52
N MET A 715 12.74 -1.56 19.22
CA MET A 715 13.79 -2.25 19.98
C MET A 715 15.18 -1.63 19.76
N ASN A 716 15.28 -0.31 19.89
CA ASN A 716 16.54 0.42 19.82
C ASN A 716 17.44 0.01 21.01
N TYR A 717 18.75 0.01 20.78
CA TYR A 717 19.76 -0.37 21.77
C TYR A 717 19.68 -1.84 22.25
N ASP A 718 19.13 -2.75 21.43
CA ASP A 718 19.05 -4.19 21.74
C ASP A 718 20.42 -4.88 21.60
N ILE A 719 21.35 -4.53 22.49
CA ILE A 719 22.72 -5.06 22.59
C ILE A 719 23.17 -5.19 24.05
N ALA A 720 23.83 -6.30 24.35
CA ALA A 720 24.38 -6.61 25.66
C ALA A 720 25.73 -7.34 25.54
N LEU A 721 26.57 -7.19 26.56
CA LEU A 721 27.85 -7.84 26.73
C LEU A 721 27.78 -8.82 27.90
N LEU A 722 28.29 -10.04 27.70
CA LEU A 722 28.42 -11.06 28.73
C LEU A 722 29.90 -11.22 29.09
N LYS A 723 30.27 -11.00 30.36
CA LYS A 723 31.57 -11.42 30.88
C LYS A 723 31.46 -12.87 31.34
N LEU A 724 32.33 -13.73 30.83
CA LEU A 724 32.38 -15.15 31.21
C LEU A 724 33.20 -15.34 32.49
N ASP A 725 32.83 -16.32 33.32
CA ASP A 725 33.59 -16.72 34.49
C ASP A 725 34.58 -17.85 34.11
N GLY A 726 35.52 -17.49 33.24
CA GLY A 726 36.46 -18.38 32.55
C GLY A 726 37.02 -17.71 31.31
N ALA A 727 37.69 -18.47 30.45
CA ALA A 727 38.13 -18.02 29.12
C ALA A 727 38.00 -19.17 28.11
N PHE A 728 37.55 -18.87 26.89
CA PHE A 728 37.56 -19.83 25.79
C PHE A 728 39.00 -20.04 25.29
N ILE A 729 39.33 -21.29 25.02
CA ILE A 729 40.55 -21.71 24.32
C ILE A 729 40.21 -21.76 22.82
N PHE A 730 40.76 -20.85 22.03
CA PHE A 730 40.50 -20.79 20.59
C PHE A 730 41.02 -22.03 19.86
N SER A 731 40.31 -22.44 18.81
CA SER A 731 40.56 -23.65 18.02
C SER A 731 39.86 -23.56 16.66
N LYS A 732 40.05 -24.54 15.77
CA LYS A 732 39.30 -24.66 14.50
C LYS A 732 37.77 -24.70 14.64
N ALA A 733 37.23 -24.90 15.84
CA ALA A 733 35.78 -24.92 16.11
C ALA A 733 35.30 -23.72 16.95
N ILE A 734 36.21 -22.87 17.43
CA ILE A 734 35.94 -21.74 18.35
C ILE A 734 36.93 -20.62 18.02
N VAL A 735 36.45 -19.59 17.32
CA VAL A 735 37.24 -18.45 16.82
C VAL A 735 36.67 -17.13 17.36
N ILE A 736 37.45 -16.06 17.27
CA ILE A 736 37.06 -14.70 17.66
C ILE A 736 36.54 -13.94 16.43
N CYS A 737 35.45 -13.20 16.57
CA CYS A 737 34.98 -12.28 15.55
C CYS A 737 35.54 -10.87 15.80
N ASP A 738 36.14 -10.26 14.79
CA ASP A 738 36.77 -8.95 14.95
C ASP A 738 35.74 -7.80 14.90
N LEU A 739 35.89 -6.85 15.81
CA LEU A 739 35.06 -5.64 15.92
C LEU A 739 35.65 -4.50 15.07
N PHE A 740 35.79 -4.77 13.77
CA PHE A 740 36.57 -4.03 12.75
C PHE A 740 38.10 -4.12 12.88
N GLN A 741 38.72 -4.70 11.85
CA GLN A 741 39.85 -4.04 11.20
C GLN A 741 39.32 -3.11 10.08
N TRP A 742 40.17 -2.28 9.47
CA TRP A 742 39.73 -1.22 8.54
C TRP A 742 40.58 -1.23 7.25
N GLY A 743 39.94 -1.48 6.10
CA GLY A 743 40.55 -1.50 4.77
C GLY A 743 40.75 -2.93 4.21
N SER A 744 40.45 -3.24 2.94
CA SER A 744 40.04 -2.37 1.83
C SER A 744 38.73 -2.77 1.10
N ILE A 745 37.59 -2.19 1.50
CA ILE A 745 36.68 -1.64 0.47
C ILE A 745 37.50 -0.62 -0.33
N LYS A 746 37.36 -0.57 -1.67
CA LYS A 746 38.00 0.45 -2.52
C LYS A 746 37.34 1.83 -2.40
N ASP A 747 37.09 2.24 -1.16
CA ASP A 747 36.58 3.55 -0.75
C ASP A 747 37.71 4.57 -0.93
N GLY A 748 37.96 4.93 -2.20
CA GLY A 748 39.11 5.72 -2.60
C GLY A 748 39.01 7.15 -2.09
N LYS A 749 39.49 7.36 -0.86
CA LYS A 749 39.95 8.67 -0.40
C LYS A 749 41.21 9.00 -1.18
N LEU A 750 41.09 9.92 -2.13
CA LEU A 750 42.22 10.49 -2.86
C LEU A 750 42.58 11.83 -2.20
N PRO A 751 43.64 11.89 -1.37
CA PRO A 751 44.06 13.13 -0.72
C PRO A 751 44.96 13.93 -1.67
N GLY A 752 44.52 15.11 -2.08
CA GLY A 752 45.33 15.98 -2.93
C GLY A 752 44.65 17.30 -3.25
N SER A 753 45.44 18.29 -3.66
CA SER A 753 44.91 19.49 -4.33
C SER A 753 44.49 19.17 -5.76
N GLU A 754 44.99 18.10 -6.35
CA GLU A 754 44.64 17.57 -7.67
C GLU A 754 44.97 16.07 -7.74
N GLY A 755 44.36 15.35 -8.67
CA GLY A 755 44.62 13.93 -8.91
C GLY A 755 43.72 13.32 -9.99
N GLU A 756 43.91 12.04 -10.28
CA GLU A 756 43.17 11.29 -11.30
C GLU A 756 42.56 10.01 -10.72
N LEU A 757 41.44 9.58 -11.30
CA LEU A 757 40.68 8.39 -10.94
C LEU A 757 40.24 7.67 -12.22
N HIS A 758 40.70 6.43 -12.38
CA HIS A 758 40.25 5.50 -13.42
C HIS A 758 39.41 4.40 -12.76
N PHE A 759 38.31 4.01 -13.41
CA PHE A 759 37.52 2.84 -13.03
C PHE A 759 36.98 2.16 -14.29
N PRO A 760 37.18 0.84 -14.51
CA PRO A 760 38.07 -0.08 -13.78
C PRO A 760 39.56 0.32 -13.87
N GLY A 761 40.50 -0.57 -13.49
CA GLY A 761 41.91 -0.22 -13.28
C GLY A 761 42.66 0.25 -14.54
N SER A 762 42.08 -0.02 -15.71
CA SER A 762 42.54 0.40 -17.04
C SER A 762 41.32 0.71 -17.92
N THR A 763 41.42 1.68 -18.83
CA THR A 763 40.37 1.98 -19.83
C THR A 763 40.20 0.88 -20.90
N LYS A 764 40.96 -0.22 -20.80
CA LYS A 764 40.79 -1.45 -21.60
C LYS A 764 40.19 -2.62 -20.82
N GLU A 765 39.87 -2.42 -19.54
CA GLU A 765 39.11 -3.37 -18.73
C GLU A 765 37.63 -2.98 -18.78
N PHE A 766 36.73 -3.97 -18.72
CA PHE A 766 35.31 -3.75 -18.50
C PHE A 766 35.00 -3.85 -17.00
N TYR A 767 34.08 -3.03 -16.49
CA TYR A 767 33.57 -3.22 -15.13
C TYR A 767 32.69 -4.48 -15.06
N GLN A 768 32.50 -5.02 -13.86
CA GLN A 768 31.65 -6.21 -13.68
C GLN A 768 30.24 -5.83 -13.25
N ASN A 769 29.30 -6.70 -13.54
CA ASN A 769 27.89 -6.62 -13.16
C ASN A 769 27.74 -6.67 -11.62
N HIS A 770 26.72 -6.00 -11.07
CA HIS A 770 26.45 -5.82 -9.63
C HIS A 770 27.54 -5.08 -8.82
N GLN A 771 28.46 -4.35 -9.45
CA GLN A 771 29.49 -3.59 -8.74
C GLN A 771 28.93 -2.28 -8.16
N LEU A 772 29.01 -2.14 -6.84
CA LEU A 772 28.87 -0.87 -6.13
C LEU A 772 30.26 -0.35 -5.77
N CYS A 773 30.68 0.75 -6.40
CA CYS A 773 31.96 1.40 -6.08
C CYS A 773 31.71 2.83 -5.61
N ILE A 774 32.43 3.24 -4.57
CA ILE A 774 32.31 4.56 -3.93
C ILE A 774 33.70 5.16 -3.79
N TRP A 775 33.83 6.46 -4.07
CA TRP A 775 35.06 7.23 -3.84
C TRP A 775 34.67 8.54 -3.16
N THR A 776 35.48 9.01 -2.22
CA THR A 776 35.19 10.28 -1.53
C THR A 776 36.39 11.20 -1.62
N LEU A 777 36.26 12.27 -2.41
CA LEU A 777 37.29 13.27 -2.63
C LEU A 777 37.18 14.36 -1.56
N PHE A 778 38.32 14.78 -1.00
CA PHE A 778 38.41 15.79 0.04
C PHE A 778 39.50 16.80 -0.31
N VAL A 779 39.16 18.09 -0.26
CA VAL A 779 40.08 19.22 -0.40
C VAL A 779 40.01 20.13 0.84
N PRO A 780 41.02 20.98 1.10
CA PRO A 780 41.04 21.83 2.30
C PRO A 780 39.82 22.76 2.37
N GLU A 781 39.28 22.97 3.57
CA GLU A 781 38.07 23.77 3.76
C GLU A 781 38.22 25.20 3.20
N GLY A 782 37.12 25.73 2.65
CA GLY A 782 37.09 26.98 1.92
C GLY A 782 37.32 26.86 0.41
N ASN A 783 37.83 25.72 -0.10
CA ASN A 783 38.09 25.54 -1.53
C ASN A 783 37.01 24.72 -2.26
N TYR A 784 36.96 24.87 -3.58
CA TYR A 784 36.02 24.19 -4.49
C TYR A 784 36.70 23.08 -5.30
N ILE A 785 35.92 22.09 -5.74
CA ILE A 785 36.41 20.95 -6.54
C ILE A 785 35.90 21.08 -7.97
N LEU A 786 36.81 21.04 -8.96
CA LEU A 786 36.49 20.92 -10.37
C LEU A 786 36.79 19.50 -10.85
N LEU A 787 35.78 18.79 -11.34
CA LEU A 787 35.92 17.51 -12.04
C LEU A 787 36.02 17.71 -13.56
N ARG A 788 36.80 16.87 -14.24
CA ARG A 788 36.87 16.75 -15.70
C ARG A 788 36.97 15.28 -16.10
N PHE A 789 36.16 14.83 -17.04
CA PHE A 789 36.22 13.47 -17.57
C PHE A 789 37.19 13.41 -18.76
N SER A 790 37.99 12.34 -18.81
CA SER A 790 38.94 12.02 -19.89
C SER A 790 38.52 10.76 -20.67
N HIS A 791 37.79 9.84 -20.02
CA HIS A 791 37.13 8.69 -20.63
C HIS A 791 35.75 8.50 -20.00
N PHE A 792 34.75 8.05 -20.77
CA PHE A 792 33.41 7.76 -20.26
C PHE A 792 32.67 6.79 -21.19
N ASP A 793 32.35 5.60 -20.68
CA ASP A 793 31.73 4.48 -21.39
C ASP A 793 30.98 3.60 -20.37
N ILE A 794 29.75 3.99 -20.08
CA ILE A 794 28.82 3.31 -19.17
C ILE A 794 27.55 2.97 -19.98
N GLU A 795 26.83 1.91 -19.62
CA GLU A 795 25.59 1.49 -20.31
C GLU A 795 24.62 2.67 -20.58
N SER A 796 23.97 2.69 -21.75
CA SER A 796 23.33 3.88 -22.31
C SER A 796 21.80 3.88 -22.16
N GLU A 797 21.30 4.16 -20.94
CA GLU A 797 19.86 4.24 -20.63
C GLU A 797 19.33 5.71 -20.69
N THR A 798 18.02 5.90 -20.86
CA THR A 798 17.36 7.23 -20.99
C THR A 798 17.35 8.04 -19.68
N PHE A 799 17.37 7.38 -18.53
CA PHE A 799 17.38 7.97 -17.18
C PHE A 799 18.57 7.50 -16.32
N CYS A 800 19.47 6.70 -16.91
CA CYS A 800 20.60 6.04 -16.26
C CYS A 800 20.20 5.13 -15.08
N ASP A 801 18.99 4.55 -15.07
CA ASP A 801 18.45 3.81 -13.91
C ASP A 801 19.02 2.39 -13.73
N TYR A 802 19.81 1.92 -14.70
CA TYR A 802 20.71 0.77 -14.60
C TYR A 802 22.13 1.24 -14.24
N ASP A 803 23.13 1.02 -15.09
CA ASP A 803 24.50 1.45 -14.81
C ASP A 803 24.62 2.98 -14.76
N SER A 804 25.24 3.51 -13.71
CA SER A 804 25.43 4.97 -13.59
C SER A 804 26.52 5.40 -12.64
N LEU A 805 27.20 6.49 -13.02
CA LEU A 805 28.04 7.29 -12.13
C LEU A 805 27.23 8.46 -11.56
N SER A 806 27.02 8.46 -10.25
CA SER A 806 26.38 9.54 -9.50
C SER A 806 27.41 10.35 -8.71
N VAL A 807 27.30 11.67 -8.76
CA VAL A 807 28.16 12.62 -8.02
C VAL A 807 27.33 13.30 -6.94
N TYR A 808 27.76 13.21 -5.68
CA TYR A 808 27.10 13.80 -4.51
C TYR A 808 28.02 14.81 -3.81
N SER A 809 27.43 15.83 -3.19
CA SER A 809 28.13 16.86 -2.41
C SER A 809 28.26 16.49 -0.92
N LYS A 810 28.90 17.36 -0.10
CA LYS A 810 29.16 17.15 1.34
C LYS A 810 27.93 16.77 2.17
N ASP A 811 26.74 17.23 1.76
CA ASP A 811 25.46 17.00 2.43
C ASP A 811 24.62 15.88 1.77
N ASP A 812 25.26 15.01 0.97
CA ASP A 812 24.64 13.95 0.15
C ASP A 812 23.55 14.45 -0.83
N ARG A 813 23.50 15.76 -1.13
CA ARG A 813 22.75 16.30 -2.28
C ARG A 813 23.42 15.87 -3.58
N LEU A 814 22.67 15.16 -4.43
CA LEU A 814 23.06 14.76 -5.79
C LEU A 814 23.37 16.01 -6.64
N VAL A 815 24.53 16.02 -7.28
CA VAL A 815 25.04 17.07 -8.17
C VAL A 815 24.80 16.70 -9.64
N GLY A 816 24.91 15.41 -9.98
CA GLY A 816 24.66 14.88 -11.31
C GLY A 816 24.69 13.35 -11.34
N LYS A 817 24.03 12.76 -12.33
CA LYS A 817 23.98 11.32 -12.61
C LYS A 817 24.27 11.15 -14.11
N PHE A 818 25.19 10.25 -14.44
CA PHE A 818 25.78 10.13 -15.78
C PHE A 818 25.86 8.66 -16.22
N CYS A 819 25.57 8.41 -17.49
CA CYS A 819 25.66 7.12 -18.17
C CYS A 819 25.78 7.34 -19.69
N GLY A 820 25.96 6.28 -20.49
CA GLY A 820 26.28 6.38 -21.92
C GLY A 820 27.77 6.63 -22.21
N GLY A 821 28.10 6.78 -23.50
CA GLY A 821 29.46 7.02 -24.00
C GLY A 821 29.80 8.48 -24.34
N ASP A 822 28.90 9.44 -24.06
CA ASP A 822 29.16 10.87 -24.27
C ASP A 822 29.94 11.44 -23.07
N LEU A 823 31.12 12.01 -23.30
CA LEU A 823 31.97 12.63 -22.27
C LEU A 823 31.24 13.73 -21.48
N PRO A 824 31.03 13.59 -20.15
CA PRO A 824 30.32 14.60 -19.37
C PRO A 824 31.08 15.93 -19.25
N LEU A 825 30.33 17.04 -19.28
CA LEU A 825 30.90 18.38 -19.13
C LEU A 825 31.58 18.56 -17.75
N PRO A 826 32.67 19.35 -17.67
CA PRO A 826 33.36 19.63 -16.40
C PRO A 826 32.43 20.15 -15.30
N VAL A 827 32.46 19.52 -14.13
CA VAL A 827 31.56 19.81 -13.00
C VAL A 827 32.32 20.59 -11.93
N LEU A 828 31.96 21.85 -11.72
CA LEU A 828 32.48 22.67 -10.62
C LEU A 828 31.54 22.56 -9.40
N ILE A 829 32.10 22.22 -8.24
CA ILE A 829 31.34 21.87 -7.04
C ILE A 829 31.81 22.73 -5.86
N GLY A 830 30.88 23.49 -5.30
CA GLY A 830 31.12 24.49 -4.25
C GLY A 830 31.37 23.94 -2.83
N SER A 831 31.61 22.64 -2.69
CA SER A 831 31.89 21.98 -1.40
C SER A 831 33.31 21.40 -1.36
N ASN A 832 33.95 21.47 -0.20
CA ASN A 832 35.32 20.96 0.00
C ASN A 832 35.41 19.41 0.04
N SER A 833 34.29 18.71 -0.14
CA SER A 833 34.24 17.26 -0.27
C SER A 833 33.08 16.83 -1.15
N ILE A 834 33.25 15.72 -1.86
CA ILE A 834 32.24 15.08 -2.72
C ILE A 834 32.36 13.56 -2.66
N ARG A 835 31.23 12.86 -2.84
CA ARG A 835 31.17 11.39 -2.95
C ARG A 835 30.75 10.99 -4.36
N LEU A 836 31.59 10.21 -5.02
CA LEU A 836 31.30 9.55 -6.29
C LEU A 836 30.74 8.17 -5.98
N LYS A 837 29.70 7.74 -6.68
CA LYS A 837 29.09 6.40 -6.56
C LYS A 837 28.84 5.84 -7.95
N PHE A 838 29.54 4.79 -8.31
CA PHE A 838 29.21 3.96 -9.46
C PHE A 838 28.34 2.77 -9.00
N VAL A 839 27.37 2.40 -9.83
CA VAL A 839 26.56 1.18 -9.69
C VAL A 839 26.48 0.52 -11.06
N SER A 840 26.58 -0.82 -11.10
CA SER A 840 26.16 -1.62 -12.25
C SER A 840 25.05 -2.64 -11.93
N ASP A 841 24.30 -2.99 -12.97
CA ASP A 841 23.11 -3.87 -13.05
C ASP A 841 23.52 -5.36 -13.23
N ASN A 842 22.62 -6.25 -13.63
CA ASN A 842 22.90 -7.65 -13.97
C ASN A 842 23.20 -7.92 -15.46
N LYS A 843 23.06 -6.94 -16.38
CA LYS A 843 23.30 -7.11 -17.83
C LYS A 843 24.07 -5.96 -18.45
N ASP A 844 24.75 -6.30 -19.55
CA ASP A 844 25.62 -5.42 -20.34
C ASP A 844 26.75 -4.80 -19.48
N TYR A 845 27.76 -4.20 -20.11
CA TYR A 845 28.92 -3.59 -19.43
C TYR A 845 29.74 -2.71 -20.38
N GLY A 846 30.39 -1.69 -19.84
CA GLY A 846 31.29 -0.77 -20.55
C GLY A 846 32.69 -0.71 -19.93
N THR A 847 33.57 0.08 -20.55
CA THR A 847 34.95 0.34 -20.09
C THR A 847 35.04 1.45 -19.03
N GLY A 848 33.91 1.86 -18.47
CA GLY A 848 33.80 2.66 -17.25
C GLY A 848 34.09 4.14 -17.47
N PHE A 849 35.00 4.73 -16.69
CA PHE A 849 35.33 6.14 -16.79
C PHE A 849 36.75 6.46 -16.33
N SER A 850 37.24 7.63 -16.76
CA SER A 850 38.43 8.27 -16.19
C SER A 850 38.13 9.74 -15.95
N MET A 851 38.54 10.26 -14.80
CA MET A 851 38.38 11.67 -14.45
C MET A 851 39.57 12.23 -13.69
N THR A 852 39.86 13.51 -13.93
CA THR A 852 40.74 14.32 -13.09
C THR A 852 39.94 15.24 -12.19
N TYR A 853 40.43 15.50 -10.98
CA TYR A 853 39.89 16.48 -10.05
C TYR A 853 40.94 17.54 -9.69
N ARG A 854 40.50 18.78 -9.45
CA ARG A 854 41.38 19.90 -9.07
C ARG A 854 40.73 20.89 -8.11
N THR A 855 41.52 21.42 -7.18
CA THR A 855 41.12 22.40 -6.16
C THR A 855 41.20 23.83 -6.68
N LEU A 856 40.23 24.68 -6.32
CA LEU A 856 40.19 26.11 -6.67
C LEU A 856 39.90 26.98 -5.44
N THR A 857 40.64 28.08 -5.28
CA THR A 857 40.52 29.06 -4.19
C THR A 857 39.45 30.15 -4.50
N PRO A 858 38.67 30.63 -3.51
CA PRO A 858 37.57 31.58 -3.74
C PRO A 858 37.93 32.96 -4.30
N ASP A 859 39.19 33.41 -4.15
CA ASP A 859 39.63 34.76 -4.51
C ASP A 859 39.58 35.08 -6.03
N ILE A 860 39.11 34.14 -6.85
CA ILE A 860 38.99 34.24 -8.31
C ILE A 860 37.50 34.32 -8.73
N LEU A 861 36.70 35.08 -7.98
CA LEU A 861 35.29 35.38 -8.28
C LEU A 861 35.12 36.90 -8.57
N PRO A 862 35.03 37.33 -9.86
CA PRO A 862 35.27 38.72 -10.24
C PRO A 862 34.31 39.80 -9.69
N ALA A 863 33.06 39.48 -9.35
CA ALA A 863 32.12 40.45 -8.79
C ALA A 863 30.91 39.77 -8.10
N LYS A 864 30.35 40.42 -7.07
CA LYS A 864 29.02 40.14 -6.50
C LYS A 864 28.34 41.47 -6.18
N SER A 865 27.08 41.65 -6.58
CA SER A 865 26.29 42.88 -6.38
C SER A 865 24.83 42.54 -6.10
N CYS A 866 24.10 43.44 -5.44
CA CYS A 866 22.65 43.37 -5.26
C CYS A 866 22.01 44.77 -5.24
N GLY A 867 20.69 44.84 -5.45
CA GLY A 867 19.95 46.10 -5.58
C GLY A 867 19.91 46.66 -7.00
N PHE A 868 19.35 47.87 -7.15
CA PHE A 868 19.03 48.48 -8.45
C PHE A 868 20.22 49.17 -9.16
N THR A 869 21.40 49.19 -8.54
CA THR A 869 22.61 49.83 -9.09
C THR A 869 23.37 48.89 -10.03
N LEU A 870 23.51 49.30 -11.28
CA LEU A 870 24.30 48.57 -12.28
C LEU A 870 25.79 48.52 -11.89
N PRO A 871 26.44 47.33 -11.91
CA PRO A 871 27.87 47.21 -11.63
C PRO A 871 28.73 47.74 -12.79
N ALA A 872 30.00 48.01 -12.51
CA ALA A 872 30.98 48.38 -13.53
C ALA A 872 31.27 47.21 -14.50
N PRO A 873 31.69 47.48 -15.75
CA PRO A 873 32.04 46.43 -16.71
C PRO A 873 33.18 45.54 -16.20
N VAL A 874 32.97 44.21 -16.21
CA VAL A 874 33.96 43.21 -15.78
C VAL A 874 34.66 42.64 -17.01
N LEU A 875 35.99 42.76 -17.06
CA LEU A 875 36.81 42.16 -18.10
C LEU A 875 37.26 40.74 -17.68
N SER A 876 37.11 39.76 -18.55
CA SER A 876 37.53 38.37 -18.32
C SER A 876 38.58 37.94 -19.35
N SER A 877 39.68 37.35 -18.87
CA SER A 877 40.64 36.62 -19.70
C SER A 877 40.24 35.16 -19.95
N SER A 878 39.23 34.65 -19.24
CA SER A 878 38.62 33.34 -19.49
C SER A 878 37.62 33.41 -20.65
N ALA A 879 37.68 32.42 -21.55
CA ALA A 879 36.73 32.22 -22.65
C ALA A 879 35.34 31.71 -22.21
N VAL A 880 35.12 31.57 -20.90
CA VAL A 880 33.82 31.26 -20.29
C VAL A 880 33.58 32.22 -19.13
N MET A 881 32.40 32.84 -19.09
CA MET A 881 31.93 33.65 -17.97
C MET A 881 30.67 33.00 -17.37
N LEU A 882 30.66 32.86 -16.05
CA LEU A 882 29.54 32.31 -15.27
C LEU A 882 28.82 33.44 -14.56
N VAL A 883 27.49 33.50 -14.71
CA VAL A 883 26.63 34.43 -13.95
C VAL A 883 25.62 33.61 -13.16
N VAL A 884 25.57 33.85 -11.85
CA VAL A 884 24.69 33.15 -10.90
C VAL A 884 23.71 34.16 -10.30
N PHE A 885 22.43 33.80 -10.25
CA PHE A 885 21.38 34.62 -9.65
C PHE A 885 20.68 33.87 -8.53
N HIS A 886 20.38 34.57 -7.43
CA HIS A 886 19.64 34.03 -6.30
C HIS A 886 18.38 34.88 -6.07
N SER A 887 17.28 34.19 -5.75
CA SER A 887 15.98 34.76 -5.39
C SER A 887 15.63 34.34 -3.96
N ASP A 888 14.87 35.15 -3.23
CA ASP A 888 14.33 34.82 -1.90
C ASP A 888 12.84 34.42 -1.92
N GLU A 889 12.23 34.39 -3.10
CA GLU A 889 10.81 34.06 -3.35
C GLU A 889 9.77 34.98 -2.66
N THR A 890 10.19 36.11 -2.06
CA THR A 890 9.27 36.99 -1.31
C THR A 890 8.48 37.98 -2.18
N GLU A 891 9.10 38.57 -3.21
CA GLU A 891 8.48 39.49 -4.16
C GLU A 891 8.99 39.26 -5.60
N SER A 892 8.19 39.62 -6.61
CA SER A 892 8.49 39.39 -8.03
C SER A 892 8.98 40.66 -8.76
N PHE A 893 10.15 40.60 -9.39
CA PHE A 893 10.75 41.72 -10.14
C PHE A 893 11.18 41.34 -11.56
N GLY A 894 11.33 42.34 -12.44
CA GLY A 894 11.51 42.17 -13.90
C GLY A 894 12.86 41.65 -14.41
N GLY A 895 13.72 41.09 -13.55
CA GLY A 895 15.03 40.57 -13.94
C GLY A 895 16.05 41.64 -14.36
N PHE A 896 17.07 41.25 -15.13
CA PHE A 896 18.12 42.13 -15.64
C PHE A 896 18.50 41.81 -17.10
N LYS A 897 19.20 42.74 -17.76
CA LYS A 897 19.71 42.59 -19.13
C LYS A 897 21.18 42.97 -19.19
N ALA A 898 22.04 42.03 -19.59
CA ALA A 898 23.46 42.24 -19.81
C ALA A 898 23.79 42.45 -21.31
N THR A 899 25.03 42.85 -21.61
CA THR A 899 25.58 42.94 -22.97
C THR A 899 27.06 42.60 -22.91
N ILE A 900 27.55 41.84 -23.88
CA ILE A 900 28.86 41.17 -23.86
C ILE A 900 29.63 41.53 -25.14
N SER A 901 30.95 41.54 -25.08
CA SER A 901 31.83 41.87 -26.21
C SER A 901 33.12 41.04 -26.11
N PHE A 902 33.64 40.59 -27.25
CA PHE A 902 34.76 39.66 -27.32
C PHE A 902 35.99 40.29 -27.99
N VAL A 903 37.18 39.78 -27.64
CA VAL A 903 38.48 40.19 -28.20
C VAL A 903 39.25 38.91 -28.51
N HIS A 904 39.94 38.86 -29.66
CA HIS A 904 40.59 37.65 -30.17
C HIS A 904 42.09 37.61 -29.81
N VAL A 905 42.61 36.39 -29.62
CA VAL A 905 44.05 36.07 -29.53
C VAL A 905 44.40 35.14 -30.70
N THR A 906 45.65 35.10 -31.14
CA THR A 906 46.06 34.41 -32.39
C THR A 906 47.37 33.63 -32.24
N ASP A 907 47.67 33.15 -31.03
CA ASP A 907 48.95 32.55 -30.66
C ASP A 907 48.76 31.16 -29.98
N LEU A 908 49.47 30.12 -30.50
CA LEU A 908 49.83 28.81 -29.89
C LEU A 908 48.95 27.55 -30.18
N ASP A 909 49.59 26.36 -30.17
CA ASP A 909 49.33 25.15 -31.02
C ASP A 909 49.80 23.82 -30.33
N THR A 910 49.61 22.54 -30.73
CA THR A 910 48.67 21.68 -31.55
C THR A 910 49.00 20.15 -31.31
N LEU A 911 48.27 19.18 -31.93
CA LEU A 911 48.59 17.71 -32.14
C LEU A 911 48.49 16.75 -30.90
N ASP A 912 48.41 15.38 -30.97
CA ASP A 912 47.63 14.32 -31.73
C ASP A 912 48.11 12.89 -31.26
N SER A 913 47.58 11.65 -31.51
CA SER A 913 46.40 11.00 -32.16
C SER A 913 46.25 9.48 -31.78
N THR A 914 45.21 8.74 -32.26
CA THR A 914 45.11 7.25 -32.59
C THR A 914 45.21 6.11 -31.51
N SER A 915 44.70 4.84 -31.62
CA SER A 915 43.57 4.14 -32.34
C SER A 915 43.48 2.56 -32.07
N GLU A 916 42.53 1.80 -32.71
CA GLU A 916 42.42 0.30 -32.95
C GLU A 916 42.19 -0.76 -31.78
N GLU A 917 41.56 -1.98 -31.89
CA GLU A 917 40.81 -2.80 -32.92
C GLU A 917 39.80 -3.90 -32.33
N GLU A 918 39.69 -5.18 -32.83
CA GLU A 918 38.51 -6.15 -32.78
C GLU A 918 38.63 -7.62 -32.19
N PHE A 919 37.48 -8.37 -32.04
CA PHE A 919 37.14 -9.83 -32.34
C PHE A 919 36.34 -10.80 -31.36
N GLU A 920 35.10 -11.19 -31.80
CA GLU A 920 34.17 -12.40 -31.73
C GLU A 920 33.98 -13.50 -30.60
N ASP A 921 32.68 -13.80 -30.30
CA ASP A 921 31.88 -15.08 -30.30
C ASP A 921 31.43 -16.02 -29.09
N MET A 922 30.11 -16.37 -29.13
CA MET A 922 29.41 -17.69 -28.90
C MET A 922 28.74 -18.21 -27.55
N ASP A 923 27.43 -17.90 -27.38
CA ASP A 923 26.21 -18.73 -27.11
C ASP A 923 25.88 -19.64 -25.85
N MET A 924 24.71 -19.32 -25.21
CA MET A 924 23.59 -20.14 -24.60
C MET A 924 23.72 -21.25 -23.51
N THR A 925 22.91 -21.14 -22.42
CA THR A 925 21.85 -22.12 -21.95
C THR A 925 21.06 -21.65 -20.68
N GLU A 926 19.88 -22.24 -20.40
CA GLU A 926 18.98 -21.95 -19.25
C GLU A 926 18.69 -23.19 -18.35
N GLU A 927 18.31 -23.01 -17.08
CA GLU A 927 17.57 -24.03 -16.29
C GLU A 927 16.66 -23.42 -15.16
N GLU A 928 15.52 -24.05 -14.85
CA GLU A 928 14.54 -23.61 -13.82
C GLU A 928 14.70 -24.38 -12.48
N ILE A 929 14.36 -23.76 -11.34
CA ILE A 929 14.22 -24.45 -10.03
C ILE A 929 12.92 -24.06 -9.31
N GLN A 930 12.19 -25.05 -8.78
CA GLN A 930 11.03 -24.88 -7.89
C GLN A 930 11.37 -25.09 -6.42
N VAL A 931 10.65 -24.40 -5.51
CA VAL A 931 10.85 -24.48 -4.06
C VAL A 931 9.61 -25.04 -3.34
N THR A 932 9.84 -25.86 -2.32
CA THR A 932 8.80 -26.41 -1.43
C THR A 932 9.10 -26.06 0.03
N THR A 933 8.09 -26.08 0.91
CA THR A 933 8.18 -25.50 2.26
C THR A 933 7.76 -26.47 3.37
N ASP A 934 8.63 -26.67 4.36
CA ASP A 934 8.25 -27.11 5.71
C ASP A 934 9.10 -26.36 6.76
N ARG A 935 8.53 -26.04 7.94
CA ARG A 935 9.18 -25.23 9.00
C ARG A 935 9.27 -26.00 10.31
N GLY A 936 10.29 -26.85 10.41
CA GLY A 936 10.81 -27.35 11.69
C GLY A 936 11.77 -26.34 12.33
N LYS A 937 12.03 -26.48 13.64
CA LYS A 937 13.21 -25.83 14.24
C LYS A 937 14.46 -26.60 13.82
N GLY A 938 15.46 -25.87 13.33
CA GLY A 938 16.81 -26.40 13.12
C GLY A 938 17.34 -27.05 14.40
N LYS A 939 18.15 -28.10 14.21
CA LYS A 939 18.91 -28.75 15.30
C LYS A 939 20.41 -28.73 15.04
N LYS A 940 20.80 -28.68 13.76
CA LYS A 940 22.12 -28.23 13.37
C LYS A 940 22.14 -26.70 13.28
N LEU A 941 23.32 -26.13 13.47
CA LEU A 941 23.64 -24.76 13.08
C LEU A 941 23.76 -24.71 11.54
N HIS A 942 23.32 -23.62 10.93
CA HIS A 942 23.32 -23.40 9.49
C HIS A 942 23.74 -21.95 9.21
N GLN A 943 24.48 -21.73 8.13
CA GLN A 943 24.79 -20.39 7.62
C GLN A 943 23.86 -20.03 6.45
N LEU A 944 23.74 -18.73 6.17
CA LEU A 944 23.00 -18.18 5.05
C LEU A 944 23.61 -16.82 4.67
N GLU A 945 24.06 -16.69 3.43
CA GLU A 945 24.44 -15.39 2.87
C GLU A 945 23.17 -14.53 2.64
N VAL A 946 23.22 -13.26 3.02
CA VAL A 946 22.05 -12.37 3.02
C VAL A 946 22.41 -10.96 2.51
N PRO A 947 21.67 -10.40 1.54
CA PRO A 947 21.91 -9.04 1.07
C PRO A 947 21.53 -8.03 2.15
N ILE A 948 22.41 -7.04 2.38
CA ILE A 948 22.13 -5.90 3.26
C ILE A 948 21.25 -4.90 2.50
N LEU A 949 20.21 -4.41 3.17
CA LEU A 949 19.20 -3.53 2.57
C LEU A 949 19.39 -2.08 3.05
N VAL A 950 19.30 -1.14 2.12
CA VAL A 950 19.32 0.30 2.41
C VAL A 950 18.19 0.66 3.38
N LEU A 951 18.46 1.57 4.32
CA LEU A 951 17.57 1.87 5.46
C LEU A 951 16.14 2.24 5.01
N ASP A 952 15.98 3.07 3.98
CA ASP A 952 14.66 3.48 3.47
C ASP A 952 13.91 2.32 2.80
N THR A 953 14.62 1.48 2.05
CA THR A 953 14.09 0.23 1.48
C THR A 953 13.59 -0.70 2.59
N CYS A 954 14.36 -0.88 3.66
CA CYS A 954 13.89 -1.67 4.81
C CYS A 954 12.71 -1.02 5.55
N GLN A 955 12.78 0.29 5.79
CA GLN A 955 11.74 1.05 6.46
C GLN A 955 10.41 1.05 5.67
N SER A 956 10.47 0.87 4.34
CA SER A 956 9.29 0.64 3.48
C SER A 956 8.58 -0.68 3.83
N TYR A 957 9.30 -1.78 4.02
CA TYR A 957 8.73 -3.06 4.44
C TYR A 957 8.13 -3.00 5.85
N TYR A 958 8.72 -2.19 6.74
CA TYR A 958 8.24 -2.01 8.11
C TYR A 958 7.24 -0.86 8.32
N ILE A 959 6.85 -0.12 7.28
CA ILE A 959 6.01 1.09 7.39
C ILE A 959 4.62 0.82 7.98
N ASN A 960 4.08 -0.39 7.79
CA ASN A 960 2.76 -0.82 8.27
C ASN A 960 2.75 -1.35 9.71
N LEU A 961 3.80 -1.09 10.49
CA LEU A 961 3.96 -1.57 11.87
C LEU A 961 4.30 -0.43 12.84
N PRO A 962 3.94 -0.54 14.13
CA PRO A 962 4.30 0.43 15.17
C PRO A 962 5.79 0.31 15.59
N SER A 963 6.67 -0.10 14.69
CA SER A 963 8.08 -0.38 14.94
C SER A 963 8.89 0.17 13.78
N LYS A 964 9.42 1.38 13.95
CA LYS A 964 10.38 1.95 13.00
C LYS A 964 11.73 1.24 13.14
N VAL A 965 12.34 0.92 12.00
CA VAL A 965 13.76 0.65 11.91
C VAL A 965 14.50 1.99 12.09
N THR A 966 15.71 1.98 12.64
CA THR A 966 16.52 3.20 12.83
C THR A 966 17.93 2.99 12.32
N GLN A 967 18.73 4.05 12.20
CA GLN A 967 20.15 3.99 11.83
C GLN A 967 21.00 3.11 12.77
N ARG A 968 20.48 2.76 13.96
CA ARG A 968 21.08 1.81 14.92
C ARG A 968 20.69 0.34 14.64
N MET A 969 20.06 0.08 13.50
CA MET A 969 19.68 -1.24 13.00
C MET A 969 20.16 -1.41 11.55
N ILE A 970 20.48 -2.64 11.18
CA ILE A 970 20.73 -3.08 9.81
C ILE A 970 19.62 -4.06 9.44
N CYS A 971 19.17 -4.07 8.20
CA CYS A 971 18.29 -5.11 7.69
C CYS A 971 19.03 -5.97 6.68
N ALA A 972 18.87 -7.28 6.79
CA ALA A 972 19.46 -8.22 5.84
C ALA A 972 18.50 -9.38 5.52
N GLY A 973 18.61 -9.92 4.32
CA GLY A 973 17.79 -11.03 3.83
C GLY A 973 16.87 -10.64 2.67
N PHE A 974 16.28 -11.65 2.04
CA PHE A 974 15.66 -11.54 0.71
C PHE A 974 14.17 -11.12 0.80
N PRO A 975 13.77 -9.86 0.51
CA PRO A 975 12.41 -9.41 0.79
C PRO A 975 11.36 -9.96 -0.18
N LEU A 976 11.79 -10.50 -1.31
CA LEU A 976 10.94 -11.07 -2.36
C LEU A 976 10.82 -12.59 -2.29
N GLU A 977 11.64 -13.26 -1.47
CA GLU A 977 11.63 -14.71 -1.27
C GLU A 977 10.95 -15.10 0.05
N GLU A 978 10.77 -16.40 0.29
CA GLU A 978 10.30 -16.92 1.58
C GLU A 978 11.17 -18.10 2.04
N GLY A 979 11.51 -18.15 3.33
CA GLY A 979 12.27 -19.23 3.97
C GLY A 979 13.75 -18.92 4.28
N LYS A 980 14.31 -17.81 3.77
CA LYS A 980 15.72 -17.42 3.93
C LYS A 980 15.90 -16.21 4.88
N ASP A 981 16.05 -16.45 6.19
CA ASP A 981 16.49 -15.48 7.22
C ASP A 981 16.81 -16.23 8.54
N SER A 982 17.43 -15.51 9.48
CA SER A 982 17.52 -15.83 10.91
C SER A 982 16.17 -16.21 11.55
N CYS A 983 16.22 -16.96 12.65
CA CYS A 983 15.06 -17.66 13.20
C CYS A 983 15.00 -17.67 14.74
N THR A 984 13.97 -18.32 15.30
CA THR A 984 13.68 -18.32 16.75
C THR A 984 14.67 -19.20 17.51
N GLY A 985 15.80 -18.59 17.88
CA GLY A 985 16.95 -19.20 18.57
C GLY A 985 18.21 -18.36 18.33
N ASP A 986 18.25 -17.67 17.19
CA ASP A 986 19.47 -17.06 16.68
C ASP A 986 19.66 -15.61 17.17
N SER A 987 18.73 -15.07 17.96
CA SER A 987 18.81 -13.76 18.62
C SER A 987 20.14 -13.54 19.33
N GLY A 988 20.91 -12.52 18.93
CA GLY A 988 22.26 -12.22 19.41
C GLY A 988 23.39 -12.89 18.61
N GLY A 989 23.08 -13.81 17.70
CA GLY A 989 24.04 -14.38 16.76
C GLY A 989 24.55 -13.37 15.72
N PRO A 990 25.69 -13.66 15.08
CA PRO A 990 26.40 -12.74 14.19
C PRO A 990 25.70 -12.49 12.85
N LEU A 991 25.77 -11.24 12.39
CA LEU A 991 25.77 -10.86 10.97
C LEU A 991 27.18 -10.35 10.64
N VAL A 992 27.90 -11.14 9.84
CA VAL A 992 29.33 -10.95 9.55
C VAL A 992 29.60 -10.81 8.06
N CYS A 993 30.70 -10.14 7.74
CA CYS A 993 31.26 -10.08 6.38
C CYS A 993 32.73 -10.56 6.43
N PRO A 994 33.27 -11.14 5.34
CA PRO A 994 34.69 -11.46 5.24
C PRO A 994 35.55 -10.21 5.47
N SER A 995 36.70 -10.37 6.12
CA SER A 995 37.66 -9.28 6.33
C SER A 995 38.19 -8.77 4.99
N GLU A 996 38.23 -7.45 4.84
CA GLU A 996 38.57 -6.72 3.61
C GLU A 996 40.05 -6.86 3.17
N ASP A 997 40.86 -7.60 3.95
CA ASP A 997 42.29 -7.86 3.74
C ASP A 997 42.59 -9.29 3.23
N ASN A 998 41.56 -10.11 2.97
CA ASN A 998 41.67 -11.53 2.59
C ASN A 998 42.41 -12.43 3.61
N SER A 999 42.50 -12.02 4.88
CA SER A 999 43.11 -12.83 5.97
C SER A 999 42.35 -14.12 6.31
N GLY A 1000 41.10 -14.26 5.86
CA GLY A 1000 40.21 -15.37 6.19
C GLY A 1000 39.42 -15.21 7.49
N PHE A 1001 39.56 -14.07 8.18
CA PHE A 1001 38.73 -13.72 9.33
C PHE A 1001 37.41 -13.03 8.93
N TYR A 1002 36.46 -12.95 9.87
CA TYR A 1002 35.15 -12.35 9.69
C TYR A 1002 34.97 -11.15 10.65
N THR A 1003 34.43 -10.04 10.12
CA THR A 1003 34.14 -8.80 10.87
C THR A 1003 32.66 -8.72 11.25
N LEU A 1004 32.36 -8.30 12.49
CA LEU A 1004 31.01 -8.23 13.03
C LEU A 1004 30.29 -6.91 12.69
N HIS A 1005 29.42 -6.92 11.68
CA HIS A 1005 28.62 -5.75 11.30
C HIS A 1005 27.31 -5.64 12.09
N GLY A 1006 26.69 -6.77 12.47
CA GLY A 1006 25.44 -6.77 13.21
C GLY A 1006 25.22 -7.98 14.10
N ILE A 1007 24.17 -7.94 14.92
CA ILE A 1007 23.66 -9.11 15.66
C ILE A 1007 22.15 -9.26 15.48
N THR A 1008 21.64 -10.48 15.36
CA THR A 1008 20.20 -10.75 15.18
C THR A 1008 19.37 -10.15 16.34
N SER A 1009 18.46 -9.22 16.06
CA SER A 1009 17.65 -8.56 17.09
C SER A 1009 16.17 -8.93 17.00
N TRP A 1010 15.51 -8.68 15.86
CA TRP A 1010 14.09 -9.00 15.71
C TRP A 1010 13.65 -9.21 14.26
N GLY A 1011 12.56 -9.95 14.11
CA GLY A 1011 11.82 -10.12 12.85
C GLY A 1011 10.32 -10.25 13.12
N LEU A 1012 9.57 -10.77 12.14
CA LEU A 1012 8.15 -11.14 12.33
C LEU A 1012 7.91 -12.66 12.40
N ASP A 1013 8.62 -13.41 11.56
CA ASP A 1013 8.66 -14.88 11.51
C ASP A 1013 9.90 -15.27 10.68
N CYS A 1014 10.39 -16.51 10.81
CA CYS A 1014 11.63 -16.93 10.14
C CYS A 1014 11.49 -16.90 8.61
N GLY A 1015 12.32 -16.10 7.93
CA GLY A 1015 12.35 -16.00 6.47
C GLY A 1015 11.04 -15.47 5.88
N LYS A 1016 10.36 -14.53 6.56
CA LYS A 1016 9.04 -14.06 6.12
C LYS A 1016 9.14 -13.12 4.92
N LYS A 1017 8.53 -13.50 3.79
CA LYS A 1017 8.41 -12.66 2.60
C LYS A 1017 7.90 -11.25 2.93
N SER A 1018 8.58 -10.25 2.36
CA SER A 1018 8.39 -8.81 2.54
C SER A 1018 8.64 -8.27 3.95
N TYR A 1019 9.37 -9.01 4.80
CA TYR A 1019 9.80 -8.56 6.14
C TYR A 1019 11.20 -9.12 6.46
N PRO A 1020 12.27 -8.48 5.95
CA PRO A 1020 13.65 -8.93 6.14
C PRO A 1020 14.10 -8.82 7.60
N GLY A 1021 15.02 -9.67 8.03
CA GLY A 1021 15.52 -9.73 9.39
C GLY A 1021 16.16 -8.42 9.83
N VAL A 1022 15.90 -7.99 11.07
CA VAL A 1022 16.43 -6.74 11.64
C VAL A 1022 17.48 -7.07 12.69
N TYR A 1023 18.68 -6.58 12.43
CA TYR A 1023 19.90 -6.78 13.19
C TYR A 1023 20.27 -5.48 13.91
N THR A 1024 20.81 -5.54 15.13
CA THR A 1024 21.37 -4.35 15.77
C THR A 1024 22.67 -3.97 15.06
N ASN A 1025 22.81 -2.71 14.64
CA ASN A 1025 24.02 -2.20 13.98
C ASN A 1025 25.18 -2.13 14.98
N VAL A 1026 26.10 -3.09 14.96
CA VAL A 1026 27.20 -3.18 15.95
C VAL A 1026 28.19 -2.02 15.79
N GLY A 1027 28.42 -1.55 14.56
CA GLY A 1027 29.20 -0.34 14.27
C GLY A 1027 28.69 0.89 15.05
N GLY A 1028 27.37 1.03 15.20
CA GLY A 1028 26.73 2.08 15.99
C GLY A 1028 26.90 1.99 17.51
N PHE A 1029 27.64 1.00 18.01
CA PHE A 1029 27.88 0.73 19.43
C PHE A 1029 29.34 0.43 19.81
N VAL A 1030 30.30 0.48 18.87
CA VAL A 1030 31.72 0.16 19.12
C VAL A 1030 32.31 0.96 20.28
N ASP A 1031 32.05 2.27 20.37
CA ASP A 1031 32.51 3.10 21.48
C ASP A 1031 31.94 2.68 22.83
N TRP A 1032 30.67 2.27 22.87
CA TRP A 1032 30.04 1.75 24.08
C TRP A 1032 30.63 0.39 24.49
N ILE A 1033 30.97 -0.47 23.53
CA ILE A 1033 31.66 -1.74 23.79
C ILE A 1033 33.06 -1.46 24.36
N ARG A 1034 33.85 -0.60 23.71
CA ARG A 1034 35.18 -0.16 24.17
C ARG A 1034 35.17 0.50 25.55
N GLN A 1035 34.10 1.22 25.91
CA GLN A 1035 33.92 1.81 27.25
C GLN A 1035 33.42 0.81 28.30
N SER A 1036 32.76 -0.28 27.89
CA SER A 1036 32.18 -1.29 28.79
C SER A 1036 33.10 -2.49 29.04
N VAL A 1037 34.11 -2.68 28.19
CA VAL A 1037 35.15 -3.71 28.31
C VAL A 1037 36.46 -3.04 28.72
N ASN A 1038 37.16 -3.63 29.70
CA ASN A 1038 38.45 -3.11 30.15
C ASN A 1038 39.49 -3.26 29.03
N SER A 1039 40.36 -2.26 28.81
CA SER A 1039 41.33 -2.29 27.70
C SER A 1039 42.38 -3.42 27.78
N SER A 1040 42.50 -4.05 28.95
CA SER A 1040 43.28 -5.29 29.16
C SER A 1040 42.66 -6.55 28.55
N ASP A 1041 41.37 -6.51 28.22
CA ASP A 1041 40.56 -7.69 27.90
C ASP A 1041 40.20 -7.80 26.41
N LEU A 1042 40.53 -6.78 25.61
CA LEU A 1042 40.31 -6.73 24.17
C LEU A 1042 41.54 -7.30 23.42
N PRO A 1043 41.37 -7.91 22.23
CA PRO A 1043 42.48 -8.25 21.36
C PRO A 1043 43.27 -7.00 20.93
N ILE A 1044 44.56 -7.19 20.65
CA ILE A 1044 45.55 -6.13 20.39
C ILE A 1044 45.17 -5.23 19.20
N PHE A 1045 44.36 -5.73 18.26
CA PHE A 1045 43.93 -5.03 17.04
C PHE A 1045 42.83 -3.97 17.25
N MET A 1046 42.40 -3.69 18.49
CA MET A 1046 41.24 -2.81 18.76
C MET A 1046 41.59 -1.41 19.32
N VAL A 1047 42.87 -1.04 19.32
CA VAL A 1047 43.42 0.26 19.80
C VAL A 1047 43.54 1.26 18.65
#